data_AF-E3GYN0-F1
#
_entry.id   AF-E3GYN0-F1
#
_cell.length_a   1.000
_cell.length_b   1.000
_cell.length_c   1.000
_cell.angle_alpha   90.00
_cell.angle_beta   90.00
_cell.angle_gamma   90.00
#
_symmetry.space_group_name_H-M   'P 1'
#
loop_
_entity.id
_entity.type
_entity.pdbx_description
1 polymer ?
#
loop_
_entity_poly.entity_id
_entity_poly.type
_entity_poly.pdbx_seq_one_letter_code
_entity_poly.pdbx_strand_id
1 'polypeptide(L)'
;MIRKCPECKGKGYIVVNYKICEACGGTGYKDFENVKEHVKGIPKNTLEKFDLDEEHGIPCDVCDGKGEIEVRETCKKCKGKGEINVCPKCGKIIKPGLEYCSDCKKKTSVYVLHPACDIEDVEAKKIYRGEVGRIERYGVFVKLNDRVWGLMKDVIPQNYEIGQKVFVKVLDVRPHKGEIDLQPVTLTKPYEIVKVKKEIERTKAKDINEKLIGKTVRVVGEVIQVQQTSGPTLFTIADETDTVWAAAFDEPGIRAYPHIKTGNIVEVIGTVNQHGGKVQIEVASMERLIGKDATRVRELINEAIEKWAEPQYIELYVKSDVLNKLHPKLVDAARTIRRAIFDGRPILVRHHADADGICAGVAIEKAVLPLIRKINPDPEAEWHCFRRSPSKAPFYELEDVVKDLSMALEDCERYDQKLPLLILLDNGSTEEDLVSLMKTKVYDLETVVVDHHYPGEVVDGKVIVDDYVDVHVNPYLVGGDSEIPAGALASEISKMINPKIKDMILHIPGIAAVGDRSQSLEAERYIKLAESKGYSKKDLEKIAACLDFEAFYLRFRDGRGIIDTLLGFSGLDKQRKLVEIVYNEYKRKVKEQLKAALPHVKSRKLPNGIILNVLDVEKYSHKFTFPAPGKTCGFVHDHFVQKKGENTPIVTLAYGPDFAVVRSTETVYKEMGFNLNKVISELKKEIPEASIDGGGHEGVGSMKYVEGLSKKVLESFAKKIAALKP
;
A
#
# COMPACT_ATOMS: atom_id res chain seq x y z
N MET A 1 42.37 19.11 -30.70
CA MET A 1 42.77 17.75 -31.13
C MET A 1 42.38 17.56 -32.58
N ILE A 2 43.29 17.09 -33.44
CA ILE A 2 42.98 16.77 -34.85
C ILE A 2 42.35 15.38 -34.88
N ARG A 3 41.23 15.22 -35.60
CA ARG A 3 40.61 13.91 -35.85
C ARG A 3 40.26 13.76 -37.32
N LYS A 4 40.26 12.51 -37.79
CA LYS A 4 39.77 12.15 -39.13
C LYS A 4 38.33 12.66 -39.28
N CYS A 5 38.05 13.29 -40.42
CA CYS A 5 36.72 13.78 -40.72
C CYS A 5 35.77 12.57 -40.78
N PRO A 6 34.70 12.55 -39.97
CA PRO A 6 33.79 11.41 -39.91
C PRO A 6 33.00 11.21 -41.20
N GLU A 7 32.83 12.27 -42.00
CA GLU A 7 32.01 12.24 -43.22
C GLU A 7 32.74 11.60 -44.41
N CYS A 8 34.03 11.90 -44.62
CA CYS A 8 34.85 11.23 -45.64
C CYS A 8 35.75 10.14 -45.07
N LYS A 9 35.63 9.82 -43.77
CA LYS A 9 36.47 8.86 -43.04
C LYS A 9 37.98 9.06 -43.25
N GLY A 10 38.42 10.31 -43.44
CA GLY A 10 39.82 10.65 -43.70
C GLY A 10 40.25 10.70 -45.16
N LYS A 11 39.38 10.35 -46.12
CA LYS A 11 39.73 10.29 -47.55
C LYS A 11 39.76 11.66 -48.25
N GLY A 12 39.16 12.69 -47.65
CA GLY A 12 39.06 14.03 -48.25
C GLY A 12 37.98 14.18 -49.33
N TYR A 13 37.47 13.08 -49.88
CA TYR A 13 36.37 13.02 -50.85
C TYR A 13 35.30 12.01 -50.43
N ILE A 14 34.11 12.12 -51.01
CA ILE A 14 32.99 11.19 -50.87
C ILE A 14 32.68 10.61 -52.25
N VAL A 15 32.39 9.31 -52.33
CA VAL A 15 31.95 8.66 -53.57
C VAL A 15 30.46 8.98 -53.73
N VAL A 16 30.10 9.62 -54.84
CA VAL A 16 28.73 10.09 -55.10
C VAL A 16 27.99 9.22 -56.12
N ASN A 17 28.71 8.50 -56.98
CA ASN A 17 28.12 7.59 -57.95
C ASN A 17 29.12 6.51 -58.39
N TYR A 18 28.64 5.48 -59.06
CA TYR A 18 29.44 4.47 -59.75
C TYR A 18 29.03 4.44 -61.21
N LYS A 19 30.00 4.33 -62.13
CA LYS A 19 29.75 4.17 -63.56
C LYS A 19 30.19 2.78 -64.00
N ILE A 20 29.40 2.14 -64.85
CA ILE A 20 29.73 0.82 -65.41
C ILE A 20 31.05 0.91 -66.17
N CYS A 21 31.96 -0.04 -65.91
CA CYS A 21 33.24 -0.12 -66.58
C CYS A 21 33.03 -0.61 -68.02
N GLU A 22 33.07 0.32 -68.96
CA GLU A 22 32.86 0.05 -70.39
C GLU A 22 33.83 -1.00 -70.94
N ALA A 23 35.05 -1.09 -70.40
CA ALA A 23 36.09 -2.02 -70.86
C ALA A 23 35.79 -3.52 -70.61
N CYS A 24 34.84 -3.83 -69.72
CA CYS A 24 34.34 -5.19 -69.48
C CYS A 24 32.82 -5.29 -69.62
N GLY A 25 32.16 -4.23 -70.09
CA GLY A 25 30.70 -4.16 -70.16
C GLY A 25 29.99 -4.35 -68.82
N GLY A 26 30.68 -4.14 -67.69
CA GLY A 26 30.14 -4.34 -66.35
C GLY A 26 30.35 -5.72 -65.73
N THR A 27 30.93 -6.70 -66.45
CA THR A 27 31.08 -8.07 -65.93
C THR A 27 32.27 -8.24 -65.00
N GLY A 28 33.29 -7.38 -65.12
CA GLY A 28 34.53 -7.48 -64.37
C GLY A 28 35.56 -8.49 -64.93
N TYR A 29 35.25 -9.30 -65.95
CA TYR A 29 36.16 -10.35 -66.47
C TYR A 29 36.15 -10.44 -68.00
N LYS A 30 37.25 -10.91 -68.62
CA LYS A 30 37.47 -10.82 -70.08
C LYS A 30 37.36 -12.11 -70.94
N ASP A 31 37.54 -13.36 -70.45
CA ASP A 31 37.23 -14.67 -71.14
C ASP A 31 37.66 -15.92 -70.29
N PHE A 32 37.21 -17.15 -70.64
CA PHE A 32 37.40 -18.43 -69.88
C PHE A 32 37.99 -19.61 -70.73
N GLU A 33 38.90 -20.44 -70.17
CA GLU A 33 39.42 -21.72 -70.76
C GLU A 33 39.21 -22.93 -69.82
N ASN A 34 38.98 -24.14 -70.38
CA ASN A 34 38.47 -25.32 -69.65
C ASN A 34 39.56 -26.41 -69.44
N VAL A 35 39.91 -26.73 -68.18
CA VAL A 35 41.15 -27.47 -67.79
C VAL A 35 40.94 -28.99 -67.60
N LYS A 36 39.82 -29.56 -68.07
CA LYS A 36 39.45 -30.97 -67.77
C LYS A 36 40.30 -32.07 -68.43
N GLU A 37 41.14 -31.78 -69.43
CA GLU A 37 41.88 -32.83 -70.16
C GLU A 37 43.24 -33.23 -69.56
N HIS A 38 43.78 -32.52 -68.56
CA HIS A 38 45.20 -32.67 -68.18
C HIS A 38 45.52 -33.52 -66.94
N VAL A 39 44.56 -34.23 -66.33
CA VAL A 39 44.83 -34.98 -65.07
C VAL A 39 44.36 -36.44 -65.14
N LYS A 40 45.26 -37.36 -65.52
CA LYS A 40 45.08 -38.81 -65.34
C LYS A 40 46.09 -39.34 -64.32
N GLY A 41 45.62 -40.00 -63.26
CA GLY A 41 46.45 -40.82 -62.37
C GLY A 41 46.48 -40.46 -60.88
N ILE A 42 45.51 -39.71 -60.35
CA ILE A 42 45.49 -39.32 -58.92
C ILE A 42 44.41 -40.12 -58.14
N PRO A 43 44.68 -40.58 -56.90
CA PRO A 43 43.72 -41.34 -56.08
C PRO A 43 42.47 -40.54 -55.70
N LYS A 44 41.32 -41.23 -55.59
CA LYS A 44 39.98 -40.64 -55.36
C LYS A 44 39.90 -39.64 -54.19
N ASN A 45 40.66 -39.84 -53.12
CA ASN A 45 40.62 -38.96 -51.94
C ASN A 45 41.31 -37.58 -52.14
N THR A 46 42.05 -37.39 -53.23
CA THR A 46 42.69 -36.11 -53.57
C THR A 46 41.85 -35.31 -54.58
N LEU A 47 41.01 -35.97 -55.38
CA LEU A 47 40.09 -35.32 -56.33
C LEU A 47 38.92 -34.61 -55.64
N GLU A 48 38.45 -35.09 -54.48
CA GLU A 48 37.37 -34.44 -53.71
C GLU A 48 37.80 -33.13 -53.00
N LYS A 49 39.10 -32.78 -53.03
CA LYS A 49 39.61 -31.55 -52.39
C LYS A 49 39.90 -30.39 -53.35
N PHE A 50 39.85 -30.63 -54.66
CA PHE A 50 40.01 -29.58 -55.66
C PHE A 50 38.72 -29.48 -56.46
N ASP A 51 37.97 -28.41 -56.22
CA ASP A 51 36.75 -28.06 -56.93
C ASP A 51 37.13 -27.63 -58.37
N LEU A 52 37.36 -28.60 -59.25
CA LEU A 52 37.82 -28.39 -60.63
C LEU A 52 36.66 -28.06 -61.60
N ASP A 53 35.52 -27.63 -61.06
CA ASP A 53 34.34 -27.22 -61.83
C ASP A 53 34.21 -25.69 -62.02
N GLU A 54 35.13 -24.89 -61.46
CA GLU A 54 35.13 -23.44 -61.66
C GLU A 54 36.06 -22.99 -62.79
N GLU A 55 35.48 -22.53 -63.89
CA GLU A 55 36.19 -21.79 -64.94
C GLU A 55 36.66 -20.43 -64.36
N HIS A 56 37.96 -20.20 -64.27
CA HIS A 56 38.51 -18.94 -63.75
C HIS A 56 38.67 -17.89 -64.85
N GLY A 57 37.83 -16.85 -64.83
CA GLY A 57 37.92 -15.71 -65.76
C GLY A 57 39.01 -14.71 -65.35
N ILE A 58 39.66 -14.07 -66.33
CA ILE A 58 40.71 -13.06 -66.08
C ILE A 58 40.06 -11.71 -65.69
N PRO A 59 40.36 -11.14 -64.50
CA PRO A 59 39.76 -9.88 -64.05
C PRO A 59 40.18 -8.69 -64.91
N CYS A 60 39.28 -7.75 -65.13
CA CYS A 60 39.50 -6.56 -65.94
C CYS A 60 40.41 -5.54 -65.22
N ASP A 61 41.53 -5.19 -65.84
CA ASP A 61 42.57 -4.30 -65.28
C ASP A 61 42.11 -2.85 -65.05
N VAL A 62 40.99 -2.43 -65.65
CA VAL A 62 40.50 -1.04 -65.55
C VAL A 62 39.62 -0.84 -64.32
N CYS A 63 38.88 -1.87 -63.91
CA CYS A 63 38.02 -1.85 -62.72
C CYS A 63 38.50 -2.81 -61.63
N ASP A 64 39.68 -3.41 -61.79
CA ASP A 64 40.23 -4.48 -60.93
C ASP A 64 39.19 -5.56 -60.62
N GLY A 65 38.49 -6.05 -61.65
CA GLY A 65 37.51 -7.12 -61.51
C GLY A 65 36.13 -6.73 -60.96
N LYS A 66 35.87 -5.44 -60.68
CA LYS A 66 34.62 -5.00 -60.02
C LYS A 66 33.47 -4.66 -60.96
N GLY A 67 33.72 -4.49 -62.25
CA GLY A 67 32.69 -4.11 -63.23
C GLY A 67 32.26 -2.64 -63.19
N GLU A 68 32.64 -1.84 -62.18
CA GLU A 68 32.23 -0.43 -62.03
C GLU A 68 33.37 0.48 -61.52
N ILE A 69 33.31 1.78 -61.85
CA ILE A 69 34.30 2.82 -61.52
C ILE A 69 33.66 3.91 -60.67
N GLU A 70 34.29 4.25 -59.53
CA GLU A 70 33.84 5.27 -58.59
C GLU A 70 33.94 6.71 -59.12
N VAL A 71 32.86 7.49 -58.98
CA VAL A 71 32.83 8.95 -59.19
C VAL A 71 32.86 9.66 -57.84
N ARG A 72 33.84 10.56 -57.66
CA ARG A 72 34.19 11.15 -56.35
C ARG A 72 34.00 12.67 -56.36
N GLU A 73 33.46 13.21 -55.26
CA GLU A 73 33.37 14.65 -54.99
C GLU A 73 34.12 15.05 -53.71
N THR A 74 34.67 16.26 -53.69
CA THR A 74 35.41 16.79 -52.54
C THR A 74 34.50 16.94 -51.32
N CYS A 75 34.91 16.41 -50.17
CA CYS A 75 34.11 16.44 -48.94
C CYS A 75 33.97 17.87 -48.42
N LYS A 76 32.72 18.38 -48.41
CA LYS A 76 32.39 19.76 -48.01
C LYS A 76 32.77 20.06 -46.56
N LYS A 77 32.67 19.08 -45.65
CA LYS A 77 32.93 19.25 -44.21
C LYS A 77 34.39 19.42 -43.83
N CYS A 78 35.31 18.75 -44.53
CA CYS A 78 36.76 18.95 -44.34
C CYS A 78 37.41 19.78 -45.45
N LYS A 79 36.64 20.22 -46.44
CA LYS A 79 37.10 20.95 -47.64
C LYS A 79 38.29 20.26 -48.32
N GLY A 80 38.22 18.94 -48.47
CA GLY A 80 39.27 18.14 -49.11
C GLY A 80 40.43 17.69 -48.20
N LYS A 81 40.54 18.21 -46.97
CA LYS A 81 41.71 17.93 -46.10
C LYS A 81 41.67 16.59 -45.36
N GLY A 82 40.54 15.90 -45.33
CA GLY A 82 40.38 14.63 -44.62
C GLY A 82 40.35 14.75 -43.08
N GLU A 83 40.67 15.90 -42.50
CA GLU A 83 40.83 16.09 -41.05
C GLU A 83 40.11 17.34 -40.53
N ILE A 84 39.66 17.31 -39.27
CA ILE A 84 38.97 18.41 -38.57
C ILE A 84 39.54 18.63 -37.17
N ASN A 85 39.54 19.90 -36.72
CA ASN A 85 39.92 20.26 -35.36
C ASN A 85 38.72 20.16 -34.42
N VAL A 86 38.86 19.41 -33.33
CA VAL A 86 37.82 19.24 -32.30
C VAL A 86 38.32 19.57 -30.89
N CYS A 87 37.40 20.08 -30.06
CA CYS A 87 37.61 20.34 -28.64
C CYS A 87 37.87 19.03 -27.89
N PRO A 88 38.98 18.90 -27.13
CA PRO A 88 39.30 17.66 -26.41
C PRO A 88 38.25 17.26 -25.36
N LYS A 89 37.57 18.23 -24.75
CA LYS A 89 36.65 18.00 -23.62
C LYS A 89 35.23 17.60 -24.03
N CYS A 90 34.72 18.12 -25.15
CA CYS A 90 33.32 17.91 -25.57
C CYS A 90 33.14 17.47 -27.02
N GLY A 91 34.23 17.37 -27.80
CA GLY A 91 34.19 16.89 -29.18
C GLY A 91 33.64 17.88 -30.22
N LYS A 92 33.20 19.09 -29.84
CA LYS A 92 32.74 20.12 -30.80
C LYS A 92 33.84 20.56 -31.75
N ILE A 93 33.50 20.81 -33.03
CA ILE A 93 34.44 21.31 -34.04
C ILE A 93 34.85 22.74 -33.69
N ILE A 94 36.16 23.01 -33.69
CA ILE A 94 36.74 24.32 -33.36
C ILE A 94 37.59 24.82 -34.52
N LYS A 95 37.74 26.15 -34.63
CA LYS A 95 38.59 26.76 -35.65
C LYS A 95 40.05 26.34 -35.45
N PRO A 96 40.85 26.19 -36.53
CA PRO A 96 42.28 25.94 -36.43
C PRO A 96 42.96 26.98 -35.53
N GLY A 97 43.75 26.54 -34.55
CA GLY A 97 44.45 27.41 -33.59
C GLY A 97 43.78 27.60 -32.23
N LEU A 98 42.58 27.05 -31.98
CA LEU A 98 41.93 27.07 -30.66
C LEU A 98 42.11 25.74 -29.92
N GLU A 99 42.31 25.77 -28.60
CA GLU A 99 42.56 24.59 -27.77
C GLU A 99 41.27 23.99 -27.15
N TYR A 100 40.31 24.83 -26.75
CA TYR A 100 38.99 24.44 -26.22
C TYR A 100 37.85 25.28 -26.84
N CYS A 101 36.62 24.75 -26.89
CA CYS A 101 35.44 25.52 -27.31
C CYS A 101 35.01 26.55 -26.26
N SER A 102 34.19 27.52 -26.65
CA SER A 102 33.65 28.59 -25.78
C SER A 102 33.06 28.05 -24.46
N ASP A 103 32.36 26.92 -24.56
CA ASP A 103 31.62 26.32 -23.44
C ASP A 103 32.52 25.52 -22.48
N CYS A 104 33.75 25.20 -22.88
CA CYS A 104 34.69 24.35 -22.12
C CYS A 104 35.81 25.14 -21.43
N LYS A 105 35.81 26.48 -21.52
CA LYS A 105 36.68 27.34 -20.69
C LYS A 105 36.29 27.21 -19.21
N LYS A 106 37.28 27.15 -18.29
CA LYS A 106 37.05 27.11 -16.83
C LYS A 106 36.14 28.29 -16.42
N LYS A 107 34.97 27.99 -15.84
CA LYS A 107 34.07 28.97 -15.22
C LYS A 107 34.61 29.34 -13.84
N THR A 108 34.36 30.57 -13.39
CA THR A 108 34.69 31.00 -12.02
C THR A 108 33.68 30.40 -11.06
N SER A 109 34.09 29.79 -9.95
CA SER A 109 33.17 29.24 -8.95
C SER A 109 32.83 30.30 -7.89
N VAL A 110 31.53 30.50 -7.65
CA VAL A 110 30.98 31.39 -6.63
C VAL A 110 30.29 30.54 -5.57
N TYR A 111 30.68 30.73 -4.33
CA TYR A 111 30.23 29.93 -3.20
C TYR A 111 29.00 30.59 -2.55
N VAL A 112 28.03 29.78 -2.15
CA VAL A 112 26.87 30.22 -1.36
C VAL A 112 26.92 29.46 -0.06
N LEU A 113 27.06 30.18 1.05
CA LEU A 113 27.19 29.59 2.37
C LEU A 113 25.80 29.12 2.85
N HIS A 114 25.72 27.86 3.28
CA HIS A 114 24.47 27.30 3.79
C HIS A 114 24.09 27.92 5.15
N PRO A 115 22.79 28.06 5.53
CA PRO A 115 22.37 28.69 6.78
C PRO A 115 22.97 28.06 8.06
N ALA A 116 23.28 26.76 8.01
CA ALA A 116 23.89 26.04 9.13
C ALA A 116 25.39 26.29 9.31
N CYS A 117 26.06 26.86 8.31
CA CYS A 117 27.50 27.10 8.34
C CYS A 117 27.87 28.24 9.29
N ASP A 118 29.05 28.14 9.88
CA ASP A 118 29.65 29.19 10.70
C ASP A 118 30.92 29.73 10.05
N ILE A 119 31.69 30.52 10.82
CA ILE A 119 32.92 31.16 10.34
C ILE A 119 34.00 30.14 9.93
N GLU A 120 33.97 28.92 10.48
CA GLU A 120 34.97 27.87 10.20
C GLU A 120 34.77 27.27 8.79
N ASP A 121 33.55 27.34 8.25
CA ASP A 121 33.21 26.86 6.91
C ASP A 121 33.59 27.87 5.79
N VAL A 122 34.11 29.04 6.16
CA VAL A 122 34.53 30.08 5.21
C VAL A 122 36.00 29.92 4.88
N GLU A 123 36.32 29.71 3.60
CA GLU A 123 37.70 29.60 3.15
C GLU A 123 38.21 30.89 2.52
N ALA A 124 39.42 31.29 2.90
CA ALA A 124 40.11 32.40 2.28
C ALA A 124 40.33 32.18 0.77
N LYS A 125 40.41 33.28 0.02
CA LYS A 125 40.62 33.38 -1.43
C LYS A 125 39.44 32.91 -2.31
N LYS A 126 38.38 32.32 -1.74
CA LYS A 126 37.14 31.98 -2.46
C LYS A 126 36.22 33.19 -2.60
N ILE A 127 35.33 33.15 -3.60
CA ILE A 127 34.34 34.21 -3.88
C ILE A 127 32.99 33.72 -3.37
N TYR A 128 32.37 34.44 -2.46
CA TYR A 128 31.05 34.14 -1.93
C TYR A 128 30.00 35.13 -2.44
N ARG A 129 28.76 34.68 -2.52
CA ARG A 129 27.59 35.55 -2.68
C ARG A 129 27.07 35.92 -1.30
N GLY A 130 26.91 37.21 -1.03
CA GLY A 130 26.34 37.72 0.21
C GLY A 130 25.34 38.85 -0.03
N GLU A 131 24.79 39.37 1.04
CA GLU A 131 23.83 40.47 1.06
C GLU A 131 24.33 41.58 1.99
N VAL A 132 24.24 42.83 1.56
CA VAL A 132 24.65 43.97 2.41
C VAL A 132 23.68 44.08 3.59
N GLY A 133 24.18 43.78 4.80
CA GLY A 133 23.37 43.80 6.01
C GLY A 133 23.42 45.13 6.75
N ARG A 134 24.61 45.77 6.80
CA ARG A 134 24.82 47.03 7.52
C ARG A 134 25.90 47.87 6.85
N ILE A 135 25.71 49.18 6.82
CA ILE A 135 26.64 50.12 6.19
C ILE A 135 27.14 51.08 7.27
N GLU A 136 28.46 51.19 7.41
CA GLU A 136 29.14 52.06 8.37
C GLU A 136 30.12 52.99 7.65
N ARG A 137 30.56 54.06 8.34
CA ARG A 137 31.50 55.04 7.74
C ARG A 137 32.86 54.43 7.35
N TYR A 138 33.24 53.33 7.98
CA TYR A 138 34.54 52.67 7.80
C TYR A 138 34.46 51.38 6.97
N GLY A 139 33.27 51.00 6.49
CA GLY A 139 33.11 49.80 5.66
C GLY A 139 31.68 49.29 5.59
N VAL A 140 31.47 48.28 4.75
CA VAL A 140 30.16 47.68 4.52
C VAL A 140 30.17 46.25 5.05
N PHE A 141 29.24 45.93 5.94
CA PHE A 141 29.07 44.58 6.46
C PHE A 141 28.19 43.76 5.52
N VAL A 142 28.74 42.66 5.04
CA VAL A 142 28.08 41.73 4.14
C VAL A 142 27.76 40.45 4.90
N LYS A 143 26.48 40.10 4.91
CA LYS A 143 25.91 38.87 5.44
C LYS A 143 26.14 37.75 4.43
N LEU A 144 26.95 36.75 4.78
CA LEU A 144 27.15 35.54 3.96
C LEU A 144 26.03 34.51 4.21
N ASN A 145 25.55 34.44 5.44
CA ASN A 145 24.31 33.77 5.87
C ASN A 145 23.80 34.44 7.18
N ASP A 146 22.76 33.90 7.83
CA ASP A 146 22.20 34.49 9.07
C ASP A 146 23.18 34.63 10.24
N ARG A 147 24.23 33.82 10.27
CA ARG A 147 25.18 33.72 11.39
C ARG A 147 26.56 34.29 11.07
N VAL A 148 26.90 34.46 9.80
CA VAL A 148 28.25 34.76 9.32
C VAL A 148 28.26 36.09 8.57
N TRP A 149 29.00 37.03 9.14
CA TRP A 149 29.15 38.39 8.65
C TRP A 149 30.62 38.65 8.33
N GLY A 150 30.88 39.36 7.24
CA GLY A 150 32.21 39.85 6.93
C GLY A 150 32.20 41.35 6.66
N LEU A 151 33.34 41.98 6.89
CA LEU A 151 33.53 43.41 6.68
C LEU A 151 34.25 43.65 5.36
N MET A 152 33.60 44.39 4.48
CA MET A 152 34.19 44.90 3.27
C MET A 152 34.87 46.24 3.57
N LYS A 153 36.20 46.23 3.64
CA LYS A 153 37.06 47.40 3.87
C LYS A 153 37.43 48.07 2.54
N ASP A 154 37.81 49.34 2.59
CA ASP A 154 38.29 50.12 1.43
C ASP A 154 37.27 50.27 0.28
N VAL A 155 36.00 50.41 0.64
CA VAL A 155 34.89 50.68 -0.29
C VAL A 155 34.21 52.00 0.05
N ILE A 156 33.65 52.66 -0.97
CA ILE A 156 32.82 53.87 -0.79
C ILE A 156 31.43 53.40 -0.34
N PRO A 157 31.02 53.64 0.93
CA PRO A 157 29.77 53.08 1.47
C PRO A 157 28.52 53.54 0.72
N GLN A 158 28.55 54.73 0.13
CA GLN A 158 27.44 55.30 -0.65
C GLN A 158 27.10 54.51 -1.92
N ASN A 159 27.97 53.60 -2.37
CA ASN A 159 27.73 52.79 -3.57
C ASN A 159 26.93 51.51 -3.26
N TYR A 160 26.52 51.30 -2.01
CA TYR A 160 25.84 50.10 -1.57
C TYR A 160 24.54 50.43 -0.84
N GLU A 161 23.57 49.54 -0.95
CA GLU A 161 22.27 49.65 -0.27
C GLU A 161 22.03 48.40 0.60
N ILE A 162 21.33 48.58 1.73
CA ILE A 162 20.93 47.46 2.59
C ILE A 162 20.02 46.52 1.79
N GLY A 163 20.29 45.22 1.83
CA GLY A 163 19.60 44.20 1.03
C GLY A 163 20.21 43.93 -0.35
N GLN A 164 21.22 44.70 -0.77
CA GLN A 164 21.87 44.49 -2.06
C GLN A 164 22.68 43.19 -2.08
N LYS A 165 22.43 42.34 -3.10
CA LYS A 165 23.24 41.13 -3.34
C LYS A 165 24.58 41.49 -3.98
N VAL A 166 25.66 41.05 -3.35
CA VAL A 166 27.04 41.34 -3.77
C VAL A 166 27.88 40.06 -3.86
N PHE A 167 28.90 40.08 -4.72
CA PHE A 167 29.93 39.04 -4.74
C PHE A 167 31.17 39.56 -4.04
N VAL A 168 31.67 38.79 -3.07
CA VAL A 168 32.77 39.17 -2.21
C VAL A 168 33.83 38.08 -2.20
N LYS A 169 35.09 38.44 -2.37
CA LYS A 169 36.22 37.54 -2.16
C LYS A 169 36.64 37.63 -0.70
N VAL A 170 36.78 36.47 -0.06
CA VAL A 170 37.32 36.38 1.29
C VAL A 170 38.83 36.58 1.21
N LEU A 171 39.34 37.62 1.84
CA LEU A 171 40.78 37.88 1.92
C LEU A 171 41.41 37.08 3.05
N ASP A 172 40.81 37.17 4.23
CA ASP A 172 41.27 36.53 5.45
C ASP A 172 40.08 36.17 6.35
N VAL A 173 40.24 35.11 7.14
CA VAL A 173 39.23 34.61 8.09
C VAL A 173 39.91 34.45 9.44
N ARG A 174 39.38 35.11 10.47
CA ARG A 174 39.92 35.10 11.83
C ARG A 174 38.86 34.56 12.80
N PRO A 175 38.68 33.22 12.89
CA PRO A 175 37.62 32.59 13.67
C PRO A 175 37.58 33.01 15.14
N HIS A 176 38.75 33.08 15.79
CA HIS A 176 38.86 33.46 17.21
C HIS A 176 38.40 34.89 17.54
N LYS A 177 38.31 35.77 16.53
CA LYS A 177 37.82 37.14 16.67
C LYS A 177 36.42 37.34 16.08
N GLY A 178 35.87 36.32 15.42
CA GLY A 178 34.61 36.44 14.68
C GLY A 178 34.67 37.38 13.47
N GLU A 179 35.87 37.62 12.92
CA GLU A 179 36.10 38.62 11.87
C GLU A 179 36.42 37.96 10.52
N ILE A 180 35.80 38.45 9.44
CA ILE A 180 36.09 38.06 8.05
C ILE A 180 36.36 39.33 7.25
N ASP A 181 37.50 39.39 6.57
CA ASP A 181 37.83 40.50 5.68
C ASP A 181 37.39 40.18 4.25
N LEU A 182 36.57 41.05 3.67
CA LEU A 182 35.96 40.87 2.37
C LEU A 182 36.43 41.94 1.37
N GLN A 183 36.49 41.56 0.10
CA GLN A 183 36.76 42.48 -1.02
C GLN A 183 35.66 42.34 -2.08
N PRO A 184 35.10 43.42 -2.62
CA PRO A 184 34.09 43.33 -3.67
C PRO A 184 34.70 42.74 -4.95
N VAL A 185 33.92 41.91 -5.65
CA VAL A 185 34.29 41.34 -6.94
C VAL A 185 33.19 41.57 -7.95
N THR A 186 33.54 42.11 -9.11
CA THR A 186 32.63 42.17 -10.27
C THR A 186 32.90 40.97 -11.18
N LEU A 187 31.91 40.10 -11.35
CA LEU A 187 32.02 38.94 -12.22
C LEU A 187 31.55 39.31 -13.64
N THR A 188 32.49 39.44 -14.58
CA THR A 188 32.22 39.75 -15.99
C THR A 188 32.13 38.51 -16.89
N LYS A 189 32.42 37.32 -16.33
CA LYS A 189 32.42 36.02 -17.04
C LYS A 189 31.35 35.09 -16.43
N PRO A 190 30.83 34.11 -17.20
CA PRO A 190 29.91 33.13 -16.66
C PRO A 190 30.56 32.33 -15.52
N TYR A 191 29.83 32.24 -14.41
CA TYR A 191 30.25 31.57 -13.18
C TYR A 191 29.36 30.36 -12.89
N GLU A 192 29.83 29.48 -12.01
CA GLU A 192 29.04 28.39 -11.43
C GLU A 192 28.79 28.66 -9.94
N ILE A 193 27.62 28.26 -9.44
CA ILE A 193 27.29 28.40 -8.02
C ILE A 193 27.59 27.08 -7.31
N VAL A 194 28.42 27.14 -6.26
CA VAL A 194 28.76 26.00 -5.40
C VAL A 194 28.16 26.25 -4.02
N LYS A 195 27.22 25.42 -3.59
CA LYS A 195 26.69 25.49 -2.21
C LYS A 195 27.72 24.89 -1.26
N VAL A 196 28.14 25.66 -0.24
CA VAL A 196 29.00 25.18 0.84
C VAL A 196 28.09 24.66 1.94
N LYS A 197 28.17 23.36 2.25
CA LYS A 197 27.45 22.72 3.35
C LYS A 197 28.41 22.49 4.52
N LYS A 198 27.92 22.65 5.74
CA LYS A 198 28.64 22.27 6.95
C LYS A 198 28.70 20.74 7.03
N GLU A 199 29.89 20.18 7.24
CA GLU A 199 30.04 18.74 7.48
C GLU A 199 29.58 18.41 8.90
N ILE A 200 28.30 18.04 9.03
CA ILE A 200 27.71 17.57 10.29
C ILE A 200 27.50 16.07 10.14
N GLU A 201 28.00 15.28 11.10
CA GLU A 201 27.72 13.85 11.13
C GLU A 201 26.22 13.59 11.28
N ARG A 202 25.73 12.56 10.58
CA ARG A 202 24.32 12.17 10.67
C ARG A 202 24.02 11.72 12.10
N THR A 203 23.08 12.41 12.73
CA THR A 203 22.50 12.00 14.01
C THR A 203 21.25 11.17 13.74
N LYS A 204 21.13 10.03 14.42
CA LYS A 204 19.96 9.16 14.33
C LYS A 204 18.81 9.75 15.15
N ALA A 205 17.57 9.56 14.69
CA ALA A 205 16.38 10.09 15.35
C ALA A 205 16.29 9.64 16.82
N LYS A 206 16.59 8.36 17.10
CA LYS A 206 16.60 7.80 18.46
C LYS A 206 17.58 8.50 19.42
N ASP A 207 18.66 9.07 18.90
CA ASP A 207 19.69 9.72 19.71
C ASP A 207 19.33 11.19 20.02
N ILE A 208 18.26 11.72 19.39
CA ILE A 208 17.73 13.06 19.66
C ILE A 208 16.97 13.05 21.00
N ASN A 209 17.69 13.40 22.06
CA ASN A 209 17.17 13.44 23.43
C ASN A 209 17.60 14.73 24.15
N GLU A 210 17.19 14.87 25.41
CA GLU A 210 17.44 16.07 26.24
C GLU A 210 18.93 16.46 26.35
N LYS A 211 19.86 15.52 26.21
CA LYS A 211 21.31 15.79 26.27
C LYS A 211 21.82 16.56 25.06
N LEU A 212 21.06 16.59 23.97
CA LEU A 212 21.40 17.31 22.74
C LEU A 212 20.75 18.69 22.65
N ILE A 213 19.95 19.11 23.64
CA ILE A 213 19.33 20.45 23.65
C ILE A 213 20.40 21.54 23.44
N GLY A 214 20.12 22.46 22.52
CA GLY A 214 21.00 23.55 22.11
C GLY A 214 22.06 23.17 21.08
N LYS A 215 22.23 21.89 20.74
CA LYS A 215 23.18 21.44 19.70
C LYS A 215 22.53 21.42 18.32
N THR A 216 23.32 21.76 17.30
CA THR A 216 22.93 21.58 15.89
C THR A 216 23.14 20.13 15.47
N VAL A 217 22.12 19.51 14.90
CA VAL A 217 22.12 18.12 14.43
C VAL A 217 21.77 18.06 12.95
N ARG A 218 22.18 16.98 12.30
CA ARG A 218 21.78 16.64 10.93
C ARG A 218 21.05 15.30 10.94
N VAL A 219 19.76 15.32 10.61
CA VAL A 219 18.93 14.12 10.50
C VAL A 219 18.61 13.87 9.03
N VAL A 220 18.66 12.60 8.64
CA VAL A 220 18.27 12.18 7.28
C VAL A 220 17.26 11.06 7.40
N GLY A 221 16.06 11.26 6.87
CA GLY A 221 14.94 10.34 7.00
C GLY A 221 13.78 10.66 6.06
N GLU A 222 12.74 9.84 6.11
CA GLU A 222 11.48 10.02 5.38
C GLU A 222 10.53 10.94 6.15
N VAL A 223 9.88 11.87 5.45
CA VAL A 223 8.76 12.64 6.00
C VAL A 223 7.55 11.71 6.06
N ILE A 224 7.11 11.32 7.27
CA ILE A 224 5.92 10.47 7.44
C ILE A 224 4.64 11.27 7.67
N GLN A 225 4.75 12.52 8.14
CA GLN A 225 3.60 13.40 8.36
C GLN A 225 4.02 14.87 8.24
N VAL A 226 3.12 15.70 7.72
CA VAL A 226 3.22 17.16 7.71
C VAL A 226 1.98 17.76 8.34
N GLN A 227 2.14 18.47 9.46
CA GLN A 227 1.04 19.12 10.17
C GLN A 227 1.22 20.64 10.13
N GLN A 228 0.25 21.33 9.55
CA GLN A 228 0.19 22.79 9.61
C GLN A 228 -0.47 23.23 10.91
N THR A 229 0.25 23.96 11.75
CA THR A 229 -0.31 24.58 12.95
C THR A 229 -0.60 26.07 12.70
N SER A 230 -1.17 26.76 13.70
CA SER A 230 -1.30 28.22 13.68
C SER A 230 0.04 28.96 13.73
N GLY A 231 1.12 28.27 14.12
CA GLY A 231 2.50 28.77 14.13
C GLY A 231 3.36 28.04 13.10
N PRO A 232 4.32 27.20 13.51
CA PRO A 232 5.21 26.48 12.58
C PRO A 232 4.50 25.34 11.86
N THR A 233 5.07 24.93 10.73
CA THR A 233 4.78 23.63 10.12
C THR A 233 5.59 22.56 10.84
N LEU A 234 4.93 21.54 11.37
CA LEU A 234 5.57 20.40 12.01
C LEU A 234 5.76 19.27 11.00
N PHE A 235 6.99 18.82 10.84
CA PHE A 235 7.35 17.65 10.06
C PHE A 235 7.72 16.51 11.00
N THR A 236 7.13 15.34 10.80
CA THR A 236 7.57 14.12 11.48
C THR A 236 8.51 13.37 10.55
N ILE A 237 9.76 13.22 10.96
CA ILE A 237 10.82 12.57 10.18
C ILE A 237 11.12 11.22 10.80
N ALA A 238 11.04 10.15 10.01
CA ALA A 238 11.38 8.79 10.40
C ALA A 238 12.71 8.37 9.77
N ASP A 239 13.61 7.80 10.57
CA ASP A 239 14.79 7.10 10.06
C ASP A 239 14.76 5.61 10.43
N GLU A 240 15.87 4.88 10.23
CA GLU A 240 15.95 3.45 10.55
C GLU A 240 15.93 3.13 12.06
N THR A 241 15.82 4.15 12.92
CA THR A 241 15.94 4.01 14.38
C THR A 241 14.74 4.49 15.17
N ASP A 242 14.16 5.63 14.80
CA ASP A 242 12.99 6.22 15.48
C ASP A 242 12.38 7.36 14.64
N THR A 243 11.40 8.06 15.21
CA THR A 243 10.85 9.30 14.66
C THR A 243 11.29 10.53 15.46
N VAL A 244 11.42 11.67 14.78
CA VAL A 244 11.75 12.96 15.41
C VAL A 244 10.95 14.09 14.77
N TRP A 245 10.59 15.08 15.60
CA TRP A 245 9.92 16.29 15.14
C TRP A 245 10.90 17.32 14.59
N ALA A 246 10.52 17.94 13.49
CA ALA A 246 11.22 19.05 12.87
C ALA A 246 10.21 20.21 12.67
N ALA A 247 10.30 21.22 13.53
CA ALA A 247 9.47 22.41 13.48
C ALA A 247 10.13 23.45 12.57
N ALA A 248 9.48 23.75 11.44
CA ALA A 248 9.93 24.78 10.51
C ALA A 248 8.99 25.99 10.58
N PHE A 249 9.58 27.17 10.68
CA PHE A 249 8.86 28.44 10.76
C PHE A 249 9.24 29.31 9.56
N ASP A 250 8.22 29.92 8.93
CA ASP A 250 8.40 30.93 7.89
C ASP A 250 7.64 32.20 8.33
N GLU A 251 6.31 32.15 8.30
CA GLU A 251 5.40 33.16 8.87
C GLU A 251 4.22 32.48 9.58
N PRO A 252 3.52 33.14 10.52
CA PRO A 252 2.37 32.56 11.22
C PRO A 252 1.29 32.07 10.24
N GLY A 253 1.00 30.76 10.27
CA GLY A 253 -0.02 30.14 9.43
C GLY A 253 0.41 29.86 7.98
N ILE A 254 1.63 30.22 7.57
CA ILE A 254 2.17 29.88 6.25
C ILE A 254 2.91 28.55 6.34
N ARG A 255 2.67 27.66 5.36
CA ARG A 255 3.36 26.37 5.27
C ARG A 255 4.82 26.56 4.86
N ALA A 256 5.74 26.26 5.77
CA ALA A 256 7.15 26.17 5.46
C ALA A 256 7.41 24.96 4.53
N TYR A 257 8.33 25.11 3.57
CA TYR A 257 8.72 24.05 2.62
C TYR A 257 7.54 23.37 1.87
N PRO A 258 6.72 24.11 1.10
CA PRO A 258 5.54 23.54 0.42
C PRO A 258 5.86 22.47 -0.63
N HIS A 259 7.12 22.39 -1.08
CA HIS A 259 7.60 21.37 -2.02
C HIS A 259 7.97 20.04 -1.35
N ILE A 260 8.04 20.01 -0.01
CA ILE A 260 8.31 18.80 0.77
C ILE A 260 6.98 18.17 1.16
N LYS A 261 6.82 16.92 0.74
CA LYS A 261 5.63 16.10 0.92
C LYS A 261 5.94 14.84 1.72
N THR A 262 4.92 14.20 2.27
CA THR A 262 4.99 12.85 2.83
C THR A 262 5.63 11.88 1.83
N GLY A 263 6.44 10.94 2.33
CA GLY A 263 7.22 10.00 1.52
C GLY A 263 8.51 10.58 0.93
N ASN A 264 8.77 11.89 1.09
CA ASN A 264 10.03 12.49 0.63
C ASN A 264 11.15 12.14 1.61
N ILE A 265 12.30 11.71 1.09
CA ILE A 265 13.52 11.61 1.90
C ILE A 265 14.11 13.02 1.99
N VAL A 266 14.34 13.49 3.21
CA VAL A 266 14.85 14.83 3.48
C VAL A 266 16.09 14.78 4.36
N GLU A 267 16.96 15.76 4.14
CA GLU A 267 18.03 16.15 5.04
C GLU A 267 17.55 17.37 5.83
N VAL A 268 17.46 17.21 7.15
CA VAL A 268 17.10 18.25 8.10
C VAL A 268 18.35 18.68 8.86
N ILE A 269 18.64 19.97 8.87
CA ILE A 269 19.64 20.55 9.74
C ILE A 269 18.94 21.56 10.64
N GLY A 270 19.14 21.44 11.94
CA GLY A 270 18.46 22.29 12.90
C GLY A 270 19.02 22.16 14.31
N THR A 271 18.53 22.98 15.20
CA THR A 271 18.93 22.98 16.62
C THR A 271 17.93 22.18 17.42
N VAL A 272 18.40 21.26 18.27
CA VAL A 272 17.52 20.52 19.17
C VAL A 272 17.01 21.46 20.27
N ASN A 273 15.69 21.56 20.42
CA ASN A 273 15.03 22.35 21.44
C ASN A 273 13.90 21.54 22.09
N GLN A 274 13.29 22.08 23.14
CA GLN A 274 12.17 21.45 23.83
C GLN A 274 10.92 22.33 23.73
N HIS A 275 9.81 21.73 23.29
CA HIS A 275 8.52 22.40 23.23
C HIS A 275 7.45 21.50 23.86
N GLY A 276 6.69 22.03 24.82
CA GLY A 276 5.64 21.26 25.52
C GLY A 276 6.16 20.00 26.23
N GLY A 277 7.42 19.99 26.67
CA GLY A 277 8.06 18.84 27.33
C GLY A 277 8.63 17.78 26.38
N LYS A 278 8.42 17.88 25.07
CA LYS A 278 8.98 16.95 24.06
C LYS A 278 10.15 17.58 23.31
N VAL A 279 11.13 16.75 22.97
CA VAL A 279 12.32 17.16 22.20
C VAL A 279 11.95 17.27 20.72
N GLN A 280 12.36 18.36 20.08
CA GLN A 280 12.15 18.60 18.65
C GLN A 280 13.35 19.33 18.04
N ILE A 281 13.43 19.35 16.70
CA ILE A 281 14.44 20.07 15.93
C ILE A 281 13.81 21.36 15.41
N GLU A 282 14.35 22.51 15.77
CA GLU A 282 14.05 23.77 15.10
C GLU A 282 14.81 23.83 13.78
N VAL A 283 14.08 23.76 12.67
CA VAL A 283 14.64 23.60 11.33
C VAL A 283 15.34 24.88 10.90
N ALA A 284 16.65 24.79 10.69
CA ALA A 284 17.43 25.84 10.03
C ALA A 284 17.46 25.64 8.50
N SER A 285 17.47 24.39 8.05
CA SER A 285 17.30 24.04 6.64
C SER A 285 16.65 22.67 6.47
N MET A 286 15.89 22.51 5.41
CA MET A 286 15.39 21.21 4.97
C MET A 286 15.57 21.08 3.44
N GLU A 287 16.24 20.03 2.99
CA GLU A 287 16.43 19.76 1.56
C GLU A 287 15.96 18.33 1.23
N ARG A 288 15.22 18.17 0.13
CA ARG A 288 14.85 16.84 -0.38
C ARG A 288 16.05 16.15 -1.01
N LEU A 289 16.32 14.91 -0.60
CA LEU A 289 17.30 14.03 -1.23
C LEU A 289 16.68 13.30 -2.42
N ILE A 290 17.48 13.09 -3.47
CA ILE A 290 17.07 12.44 -4.73
C ILE A 290 18.20 11.51 -5.21
N GLY A 291 17.87 10.49 -6.00
CA GLY A 291 18.85 9.58 -6.58
C GLY A 291 19.39 8.60 -5.54
N LYS A 292 20.68 8.24 -5.66
CA LYS A 292 21.31 7.17 -4.88
C LYS A 292 21.21 7.39 -3.36
N ASP A 293 21.36 8.63 -2.90
CA ASP A 293 21.32 8.95 -1.47
C ASP A 293 19.91 8.70 -0.88
N ALA A 294 18.88 9.09 -1.61
CA ALA A 294 17.49 8.82 -1.21
C ALA A 294 17.16 7.33 -1.24
N THR A 295 17.60 6.61 -2.28
CA THR A 295 17.39 5.16 -2.39
C THR A 295 18.03 4.42 -1.22
N ARG A 296 19.29 4.73 -0.88
CA ARG A 296 20.00 4.10 0.23
C ARG A 296 19.31 4.33 1.57
N VAL A 297 18.87 5.56 1.85
CA VAL A 297 18.16 5.87 3.10
C VAL A 297 16.82 5.13 3.16
N ARG A 298 16.10 5.07 2.04
CA ARG A 298 14.83 4.34 1.96
C ARG A 298 15.01 2.84 2.18
N GLU A 299 16.07 2.24 1.63
CA GLU A 299 16.41 0.83 1.88
C GLU A 299 16.64 0.58 3.38
N LEU A 300 17.43 1.44 4.05
CA LEU A 300 17.67 1.32 5.50
C LEU A 300 16.38 1.47 6.33
N ILE A 301 15.51 2.42 5.96
CA ILE A 301 14.22 2.61 6.63
C ILE A 301 13.34 1.37 6.43
N ASN A 302 13.22 0.86 5.19
CA ASN A 302 12.44 -0.32 4.89
C ASN A 302 12.95 -1.56 5.65
N GLU A 303 14.26 -1.80 5.66
CA GLU A 303 14.86 -2.91 6.43
C GLU A 303 14.55 -2.82 7.93
N ALA A 304 14.56 -1.60 8.50
CA ALA A 304 14.19 -1.38 9.89
C ALA A 304 12.69 -1.62 10.14
N ILE A 305 11.83 -1.12 9.25
CA ILE A 305 10.39 -1.34 9.31
C ILE A 305 10.07 -2.83 9.23
N GLU A 306 10.67 -3.59 8.30
CA GLU A 306 10.47 -5.04 8.18
C GLU A 306 10.87 -5.75 9.49
N LYS A 307 12.03 -5.39 10.06
CA LYS A 307 12.46 -5.95 11.34
C LYS A 307 11.52 -5.60 12.49
N TRP A 308 10.95 -4.39 12.51
CA TRP A 308 9.97 -4.01 13.51
C TRP A 308 8.61 -4.66 13.27
N ALA A 309 8.26 -4.94 12.02
CA ALA A 309 7.01 -5.56 11.63
C ALA A 309 6.93 -7.03 12.09
N GLU A 310 8.06 -7.72 12.20
CA GLU A 310 8.09 -9.11 12.69
C GLU A 310 7.39 -9.29 14.06
N PRO A 311 6.36 -10.16 14.14
CA PRO A 311 5.66 -10.44 15.39
C PRO A 311 6.57 -11.08 16.45
N GLN A 312 6.55 -10.54 17.68
CA GLN A 312 7.37 -11.06 18.79
C GLN A 312 6.77 -12.29 19.48
N TYR A 313 5.46 -12.49 19.34
CA TYR A 313 4.72 -13.59 19.95
C TYR A 313 3.85 -14.24 18.87
N ILE A 314 4.02 -15.54 18.67
CA ILE A 314 3.35 -16.29 17.59
C ILE A 314 2.63 -17.54 18.07
N GLU A 315 2.66 -17.86 19.37
CA GLU A 315 1.97 -19.05 19.88
C GLU A 315 0.45 -18.86 19.81
N LEU A 316 -0.29 -19.92 19.48
CA LEU A 316 -1.76 -19.93 19.40
C LEU A 316 -2.42 -20.01 20.80
N TYR A 317 -3.67 -19.55 20.95
CA TYR A 317 -4.39 -19.67 22.23
C TYR A 317 -4.82 -21.11 22.49
N VAL A 318 -5.23 -21.79 21.42
CA VAL A 318 -5.75 -23.15 21.47
C VAL A 318 -4.92 -24.04 20.54
N LYS A 319 -4.84 -25.32 20.90
CA LYS A 319 -4.31 -26.32 19.97
C LYS A 319 -5.34 -26.52 18.85
N SER A 320 -4.90 -26.61 17.60
CA SER A 320 -5.77 -26.92 16.45
C SER A 320 -4.90 -27.26 15.25
N ASP A 321 -5.24 -28.33 14.54
CA ASP A 321 -4.51 -28.72 13.33
C ASP A 321 -4.76 -27.74 12.19
N VAL A 322 -5.98 -27.20 12.09
CA VAL A 322 -6.35 -26.17 11.11
C VAL A 322 -5.58 -24.88 11.38
N LEU A 323 -5.55 -24.40 12.64
CA LEU A 323 -4.79 -23.19 12.98
C LEU A 323 -3.28 -23.39 12.81
N ASN A 324 -2.74 -24.58 13.08
CA ASN A 324 -1.33 -24.88 12.82
C ASN A 324 -0.99 -24.78 11.33
N LYS A 325 -1.87 -25.23 10.44
CA LYS A 325 -1.70 -25.07 8.98
C LYS A 325 -1.88 -23.63 8.53
N LEU A 326 -2.81 -22.88 9.14
CA LEU A 326 -3.02 -21.45 8.87
C LEU A 326 -1.95 -20.55 9.48
N HIS A 327 -1.14 -21.07 10.40
CA HIS A 327 -0.20 -20.30 11.21
C HIS A 327 0.69 -19.36 10.38
N PRO A 328 1.29 -19.78 9.25
CA PRO A 328 2.08 -18.87 8.41
C PRO A 328 1.27 -17.66 7.91
N LYS A 329 0.01 -17.87 7.51
CA LYS A 329 -0.89 -16.79 7.04
C LYS A 329 -1.33 -15.87 8.19
N LEU A 330 -1.54 -16.41 9.39
CA LEU A 330 -1.83 -15.60 10.59
C LEU A 330 -0.65 -14.68 10.95
N VAL A 331 0.58 -15.22 10.90
CA VAL A 331 1.80 -14.45 11.15
C VAL A 331 1.99 -13.39 10.07
N ASP A 332 1.75 -13.73 8.80
CA ASP A 332 1.88 -12.79 7.70
C ASP A 332 0.87 -11.64 7.77
N ALA A 333 -0.38 -11.92 8.17
CA ALA A 333 -1.38 -10.89 8.42
C ALA A 333 -0.93 -9.95 9.56
N ALA A 334 -0.44 -10.50 10.68
CA ALA A 334 0.06 -9.71 11.79
C ALA A 334 1.27 -8.85 11.39
N ARG A 335 2.21 -9.41 10.62
CA ARG A 335 3.38 -8.71 10.09
C ARG A 335 2.96 -7.56 9.16
N THR A 336 2.06 -7.82 8.23
CA THR A 336 1.54 -6.82 7.28
C THR A 336 0.87 -5.65 8.00
N ILE A 337 0.04 -5.94 9.00
CA ILE A 337 -0.61 -4.90 9.82
C ILE A 337 0.44 -4.10 10.61
N ARG A 338 1.41 -4.76 11.24
CA ARG A 338 2.49 -4.07 11.97
C ARG A 338 3.33 -3.19 11.04
N ARG A 339 3.68 -3.70 9.85
CA ARG A 339 4.40 -2.96 8.81
C ARG A 339 3.67 -1.68 8.43
N ALA A 340 2.35 -1.75 8.17
CA ALA A 340 1.54 -0.57 7.88
C ALA A 340 1.58 0.48 9.00
N ILE A 341 1.50 0.04 10.27
CA ILE A 341 1.59 0.94 11.43
C ILE A 341 2.96 1.64 11.48
N PHE A 342 4.07 0.90 11.33
CA PHE A 342 5.42 1.46 11.39
C PHE A 342 5.78 2.31 10.16
N ASP A 343 5.15 2.05 9.02
CA ASP A 343 5.26 2.86 7.79
C ASP A 343 4.43 4.16 7.85
N GLY A 344 3.64 4.35 8.91
CA GLY A 344 2.74 5.50 9.06
C GLY A 344 1.54 5.46 8.12
N ARG A 345 1.20 4.28 7.58
CA ARG A 345 0.06 4.09 6.69
C ARG A 345 -1.23 3.99 7.52
N PRO A 346 -2.31 4.72 7.17
CA PRO A 346 -3.61 4.56 7.83
C PRO A 346 -4.15 3.13 7.69
N ILE A 347 -4.97 2.69 8.65
CA ILE A 347 -5.61 1.38 8.64
C ILE A 347 -7.13 1.57 8.54
N LEU A 348 -7.73 0.93 7.54
CA LEU A 348 -9.17 0.88 7.36
C LEU A 348 -9.64 -0.54 7.59
N VAL A 349 -10.43 -0.76 8.64
CA VAL A 349 -11.04 -2.04 8.97
C VAL A 349 -12.50 -2.03 8.54
N ARG A 350 -12.88 -2.98 7.69
CA ARG A 350 -14.27 -3.37 7.43
C ARG A 350 -14.55 -4.69 8.13
N HIS A 351 -15.73 -4.80 8.71
CA HIS A 351 -16.17 -6.06 9.29
C HIS A 351 -17.68 -6.26 9.13
N HIS A 352 -18.15 -7.49 9.04
CA HIS A 352 -19.59 -7.75 9.04
C HIS A 352 -20.26 -7.27 10.35
N ALA A 353 -21.50 -6.78 10.23
CA ALA A 353 -22.23 -6.11 11.31
C ALA A 353 -23.01 -7.07 12.22
N ASP A 354 -22.36 -8.13 12.68
CA ASP A 354 -22.87 -9.08 13.66
C ASP A 354 -21.88 -9.31 14.81
N ALA A 355 -22.23 -10.21 15.74
CA ALA A 355 -21.40 -10.50 16.90
C ALA A 355 -19.97 -10.95 16.53
N ASP A 356 -19.79 -11.74 15.47
CA ASP A 356 -18.47 -12.26 15.09
C ASP A 356 -17.60 -11.18 14.45
N GLY A 357 -18.09 -10.56 13.38
CA GLY A 357 -17.39 -9.47 12.70
C GLY A 357 -17.07 -8.30 13.64
N ILE A 358 -17.99 -7.94 14.56
CA ILE A 358 -17.72 -6.91 15.58
C ILE A 358 -16.61 -7.35 16.53
N CYS A 359 -16.61 -8.60 16.98
CA CYS A 359 -15.53 -9.14 17.81
C CYS A 359 -14.18 -9.07 17.08
N ALA A 360 -14.15 -9.44 15.79
CA ALA A 360 -12.96 -9.35 14.96
C ALA A 360 -12.43 -7.91 14.84
N GLY A 361 -13.31 -6.98 14.46
CA GLY A 361 -12.96 -5.57 14.28
C GLY A 361 -12.45 -4.92 15.57
N VAL A 362 -13.09 -5.19 16.70
CA VAL A 362 -12.65 -4.65 17.99
C VAL A 362 -11.35 -5.30 18.45
N ALA A 363 -11.15 -6.61 18.25
CA ALA A 363 -9.89 -7.26 18.58
C ALA A 363 -8.70 -6.60 17.85
N ILE A 364 -8.83 -6.33 16.54
CA ILE A 364 -7.79 -5.66 15.75
C ILE A 364 -7.61 -4.21 16.24
N GLU A 365 -8.69 -3.47 16.46
CA GLU A 365 -8.65 -2.10 17.01
C GLU A 365 -7.84 -2.04 18.32
N LYS A 366 -8.09 -2.96 19.26
CA LYS A 366 -7.38 -3.01 20.55
C LYS A 366 -5.89 -3.31 20.40
N ALA A 367 -5.49 -4.07 19.39
CA ALA A 367 -4.08 -4.36 19.13
C ALA A 367 -3.35 -3.18 18.46
N VAL A 368 -4.01 -2.55 17.49
CA VAL A 368 -3.45 -1.53 16.60
C VAL A 368 -3.35 -0.16 17.27
N LEU A 369 -4.41 0.31 17.94
CA LEU A 369 -4.45 1.67 18.50
C LEU A 369 -3.31 1.98 19.49
N PRO A 370 -2.93 1.09 20.42
CA PRO A 370 -1.80 1.35 21.31
C PRO A 370 -0.46 1.53 20.59
N LEU A 371 -0.26 0.85 19.44
CA LEU A 371 0.95 1.02 18.64
C LEU A 371 0.91 2.33 17.87
N ILE A 372 -0.23 2.66 17.25
CA ILE A 372 -0.45 3.96 16.59
C ILE A 372 -0.16 5.10 17.56
N ARG A 373 -0.72 5.10 18.77
CA ARG A 373 -0.49 6.15 19.79
C ARG A 373 0.97 6.25 20.25
N LYS A 374 1.71 5.14 20.19
CA LYS A 374 3.11 5.10 20.62
C LYS A 374 4.03 5.70 19.56
N ILE A 375 3.74 5.43 18.28
CA ILE A 375 4.58 5.82 17.16
C ILE A 375 4.18 7.21 16.66
N ASN A 376 2.88 7.52 16.71
CA ASN A 376 2.38 8.81 16.29
C ASN A 376 2.42 9.82 17.44
N PRO A 377 3.10 10.95 17.20
CA PRO A 377 3.18 12.00 18.18
C PRO A 377 1.88 12.77 18.41
N ASP A 378 1.02 12.80 17.39
CA ASP A 378 -0.25 13.49 17.36
C ASP A 378 -1.25 12.79 18.31
N PRO A 379 -1.78 13.51 19.33
CA PRO A 379 -2.76 12.92 20.24
C PRO A 379 -4.05 12.47 19.54
N GLU A 380 -4.34 12.99 18.34
CA GLU A 380 -5.52 12.63 17.55
C GLU A 380 -5.23 11.57 16.48
N ALA A 381 -4.02 11.00 16.44
CA ALA A 381 -3.61 9.97 15.46
C ALA A 381 -4.57 8.79 15.39
N GLU A 382 -5.17 8.39 16.51
CA GLU A 382 -6.14 7.29 16.55
C GLU A 382 -7.41 7.54 15.73
N TRP A 383 -7.73 8.79 15.42
CA TRP A 383 -8.96 9.18 14.72
C TRP A 383 -8.77 9.25 13.21
N HIS A 384 -7.55 9.56 12.74
CA HIS A 384 -7.26 9.67 11.32
C HIS A 384 -6.37 8.54 10.77
N CYS A 385 -5.57 7.88 11.61
CA CYS A 385 -4.76 6.72 11.20
C CYS A 385 -5.47 5.38 11.37
N PHE A 386 -6.65 5.34 11.99
CA PHE A 386 -7.44 4.12 12.15
C PHE A 386 -8.93 4.39 12.02
N ARG A 387 -9.59 3.69 11.09
CA ARG A 387 -11.04 3.72 10.92
C ARG A 387 -11.58 2.30 10.94
N ARG A 388 -12.61 2.07 11.74
CA ARG A 388 -13.41 0.83 11.72
C ARG A 388 -14.78 1.15 11.18
N SER A 389 -15.29 0.36 10.25
CA SER A 389 -16.56 0.59 9.57
C SER A 389 -17.30 -0.73 9.37
N PRO A 390 -18.49 -0.91 9.98
CA PRO A 390 -19.27 -2.12 9.74
C PRO A 390 -19.81 -2.18 8.31
N SER A 391 -19.85 -3.38 7.76
CA SER A 391 -20.54 -3.73 6.52
C SER A 391 -21.81 -4.50 6.86
N LYS A 392 -22.93 -4.07 6.29
CA LYS A 392 -24.23 -4.66 6.58
C LYS A 392 -24.40 -6.02 5.89
N ALA A 393 -23.90 -6.14 4.67
CA ALA A 393 -23.83 -7.41 3.98
C ALA A 393 -22.61 -8.23 4.45
N PRO A 394 -22.67 -9.57 4.33
CA PRO A 394 -21.55 -10.46 4.63
C PRO A 394 -20.50 -10.49 3.51
N PHE A 395 -20.34 -9.39 2.77
CA PHE A 395 -19.35 -9.18 1.71
C PHE A 395 -19.08 -7.67 1.57
N TYR A 396 -17.97 -7.30 0.97
CA TYR A 396 -17.52 -5.93 0.76
C TYR A 396 -18.29 -5.30 -0.40
N GLU A 397 -19.42 -4.66 -0.08
CA GLU A 397 -20.34 -4.12 -1.09
C GLU A 397 -19.70 -3.03 -1.97
N LEU A 398 -20.23 -2.87 -3.19
CA LEU A 398 -19.81 -1.81 -4.09
C LEU A 398 -20.00 -0.40 -3.49
N GLU A 399 -21.04 -0.21 -2.67
CA GLU A 399 -21.26 1.05 -1.96
C GLU A 399 -20.13 1.33 -0.96
N ASP A 400 -19.70 0.29 -0.22
CA ASP A 400 -18.66 0.39 0.78
C ASP A 400 -17.31 0.74 0.16
N VAL A 401 -16.88 0.03 -0.89
CA VAL A 401 -15.60 0.31 -1.56
C VAL A 401 -15.58 1.68 -2.25
N VAL A 402 -16.69 2.13 -2.84
CA VAL A 402 -16.77 3.46 -3.45
C VAL A 402 -16.57 4.53 -2.39
N LYS A 403 -17.25 4.40 -1.24
CA LYS A 403 -17.13 5.34 -0.14
C LYS A 403 -15.71 5.34 0.44
N ASP A 404 -15.15 4.16 0.67
CA ASP A 404 -13.82 4.01 1.26
C ASP A 404 -12.72 4.60 0.37
N LEU A 405 -12.75 4.30 -0.94
CA LEU A 405 -11.82 4.87 -1.91
C LEU A 405 -12.00 6.39 -2.02
N SER A 406 -13.23 6.89 -2.07
CA SER A 406 -13.49 8.33 -2.12
C SER A 406 -12.88 9.06 -0.93
N MET A 407 -13.07 8.52 0.28
CA MET A 407 -12.50 9.10 1.50
C MET A 407 -10.97 8.99 1.52
N ALA A 408 -10.42 7.83 1.17
CA ALA A 408 -8.97 7.61 1.16
C ALA A 408 -8.24 8.54 0.15
N LEU A 409 -8.83 8.75 -1.03
CA LEU A 409 -8.28 9.66 -2.04
C LEU A 409 -8.38 11.12 -1.61
N GLU A 410 -9.49 11.52 -0.97
CA GLU A 410 -9.66 12.85 -0.39
C GLU A 410 -8.64 13.11 0.73
N ASP A 411 -8.42 12.13 1.61
CA ASP A 411 -7.44 12.20 2.70
C ASP A 411 -6.00 12.28 2.14
N CYS A 412 -5.71 11.54 1.08
CA CYS A 412 -4.43 11.60 0.37
C CYS A 412 -4.19 12.99 -0.25
N GLU A 413 -5.18 13.58 -0.89
CA GLU A 413 -5.06 14.89 -1.54
C GLU A 413 -4.99 16.05 -0.53
N ARG A 414 -5.81 16.01 0.53
CA ARG A 414 -5.91 17.11 1.51
C ARG A 414 -4.84 17.08 2.58
N TYR A 415 -4.50 15.89 3.06
CA TYR A 415 -3.63 15.71 4.23
C TYR A 415 -2.31 15.04 3.89
N ASP A 416 -2.04 14.78 2.60
CA ASP A 416 -0.80 14.15 2.13
C ASP A 416 -0.57 12.78 2.81
N GLN A 417 -1.67 12.07 3.12
CA GLN A 417 -1.65 10.74 3.73
C GLN A 417 -1.39 9.66 2.68
N LYS A 418 -0.75 8.56 3.10
CA LYS A 418 -0.67 7.32 2.29
C LYS A 418 -2.06 6.70 2.17
N LEU A 419 -2.35 6.02 1.05
CA LEU A 419 -3.55 5.19 0.94
C LEU A 419 -3.53 4.08 2.01
N PRO A 420 -4.69 3.74 2.60
CA PRO A 420 -4.74 2.87 3.76
C PRO A 420 -4.40 1.42 3.44
N LEU A 421 -3.97 0.68 4.46
CA LEU A 421 -4.11 -0.77 4.49
C LEU A 421 -5.59 -1.10 4.73
N LEU A 422 -6.23 -1.80 3.81
CA LEU A 422 -7.59 -2.28 3.98
C LEU A 422 -7.57 -3.66 4.64
N ILE A 423 -8.34 -3.82 5.71
CA ILE A 423 -8.52 -5.08 6.42
C ILE A 423 -10.00 -5.45 6.38
N LEU A 424 -10.33 -6.55 5.73
CA LEU A 424 -11.67 -7.13 5.66
C LEU A 424 -11.76 -8.27 6.67
N LEU A 425 -12.76 -8.22 7.56
CA LEU A 425 -12.95 -9.18 8.65
C LEU A 425 -14.36 -9.76 8.58
N ASP A 426 -14.49 -11.08 8.63
CA ASP A 426 -15.80 -11.74 8.49
C ASP A 426 -16.52 -11.41 7.16
N ASN A 427 -15.72 -11.04 6.16
CA ASN A 427 -16.09 -10.81 4.77
C ASN A 427 -14.80 -10.76 3.92
N GLY A 428 -14.93 -10.72 2.59
CA GLY A 428 -13.79 -10.52 1.68
C GLY A 428 -13.30 -11.78 0.97
N SER A 429 -13.83 -12.97 1.29
CA SER A 429 -13.37 -14.23 0.69
C SER A 429 -14.17 -14.74 -0.51
N THR A 430 -15.36 -14.19 -0.76
CA THR A 430 -16.33 -14.82 -1.68
C THR A 430 -16.32 -14.14 -3.05
N GLU A 431 -16.97 -14.77 -4.04
CA GLU A 431 -17.03 -14.21 -5.40
C GLU A 431 -17.77 -12.85 -5.43
N GLU A 432 -18.67 -12.62 -4.48
CA GLU A 432 -19.37 -11.34 -4.29
C GLU A 432 -18.41 -10.18 -3.95
N ASP A 433 -17.25 -10.46 -3.35
CA ASP A 433 -16.22 -9.46 -3.02
C ASP A 433 -15.36 -9.07 -4.22
N LEU A 434 -15.34 -9.88 -5.29
CA LEU A 434 -14.37 -9.82 -6.37
C LEU A 434 -14.28 -8.43 -7.01
N VAL A 435 -15.42 -7.85 -7.40
CA VAL A 435 -15.43 -6.54 -8.08
C VAL A 435 -14.94 -5.43 -7.15
N SER A 436 -15.28 -5.50 -5.86
CA SER A 436 -14.82 -4.53 -4.87
C SER A 436 -13.31 -4.64 -4.66
N LEU A 437 -12.78 -5.86 -4.52
CA LEU A 437 -11.34 -6.12 -4.41
C LEU A 437 -10.57 -5.67 -5.66
N MET A 438 -11.08 -5.97 -6.86
CA MET A 438 -10.50 -5.47 -8.12
C MET A 438 -10.36 -3.95 -8.12
N LYS A 439 -11.39 -3.22 -7.65
CA LYS A 439 -11.33 -1.75 -7.55
C LYS A 439 -10.28 -1.29 -6.56
N THR A 440 -10.12 -1.95 -5.40
CA THR A 440 -9.07 -1.59 -4.45
C THR A 440 -7.67 -1.74 -5.06
N LYS A 441 -7.45 -2.80 -5.85
CA LYS A 441 -6.17 -3.06 -6.53
C LYS A 441 -5.84 -2.07 -7.63
N VAL A 442 -6.83 -1.52 -8.33
CA VAL A 442 -6.60 -0.43 -9.31
C VAL A 442 -5.94 0.80 -8.68
N TYR A 443 -6.16 1.03 -7.39
CA TYR A 443 -5.57 2.14 -6.63
C TYR A 443 -4.36 1.71 -5.78
N ASP A 444 -3.82 0.51 -6.00
CA ASP A 444 -2.68 -0.03 -5.26
C ASP A 444 -2.90 -0.10 -3.73
N LEU A 445 -4.14 -0.32 -3.27
CA LEU A 445 -4.39 -0.60 -1.87
C LEU A 445 -3.90 -2.00 -1.52
N GLU A 446 -3.16 -2.08 -0.42
CA GLU A 446 -2.79 -3.33 0.21
C GLU A 446 -3.99 -3.84 1.03
N THR A 447 -4.29 -5.14 0.93
CA THR A 447 -5.53 -5.77 1.41
C THR A 447 -5.22 -7.03 2.20
N VAL A 448 -5.77 -7.10 3.42
CA VAL A 448 -5.74 -8.27 4.29
C VAL A 448 -7.18 -8.76 4.50
N VAL A 449 -7.45 -10.02 4.21
CA VAL A 449 -8.75 -10.67 4.43
C VAL A 449 -8.59 -11.70 5.55
N VAL A 450 -9.45 -11.63 6.57
CA VAL A 450 -9.56 -12.62 7.65
C VAL A 450 -11.00 -13.04 7.80
N ASP A 451 -11.32 -14.23 7.36
CA ASP A 451 -12.70 -14.65 7.14
C ASP A 451 -12.82 -16.17 7.24
N HIS A 452 -14.05 -16.65 7.36
CA HIS A 452 -14.39 -18.06 7.54
C HIS A 452 -15.59 -18.49 6.67
N HIS A 453 -16.12 -17.61 5.81
CA HIS A 453 -17.12 -17.98 4.82
C HIS A 453 -16.54 -18.89 3.73
N TYR A 454 -17.41 -19.70 3.12
CA TYR A 454 -17.02 -20.59 2.02
C TYR A 454 -16.60 -19.78 0.79
N PRO A 455 -15.33 -19.83 0.35
CA PRO A 455 -14.80 -18.92 -0.67
C PRO A 455 -15.02 -19.43 -2.11
N GLY A 456 -15.73 -20.55 -2.29
CA GLY A 456 -15.84 -21.23 -3.58
C GLY A 456 -14.86 -22.41 -3.71
N GLU A 457 -14.61 -22.82 -4.94
CA GLU A 457 -13.68 -23.92 -5.23
C GLU A 457 -12.24 -23.54 -4.86
N VAL A 458 -11.65 -24.30 -3.94
CA VAL A 458 -10.25 -24.12 -3.51
C VAL A 458 -9.35 -25.03 -4.35
N VAL A 459 -8.46 -24.42 -5.14
CA VAL A 459 -7.47 -25.12 -5.96
C VAL A 459 -6.08 -24.75 -5.46
N ASP A 460 -5.29 -25.74 -5.05
CA ASP A 460 -3.93 -25.54 -4.51
C ASP A 460 -3.84 -24.52 -3.37
N GLY A 461 -4.86 -24.49 -2.50
CA GLY A 461 -4.94 -23.56 -1.37
C GLY A 461 -5.23 -22.11 -1.76
N LYS A 462 -5.76 -21.90 -2.97
CA LYS A 462 -6.16 -20.59 -3.50
C LYS A 462 -7.59 -20.56 -4.03
N VAL A 463 -8.14 -19.37 -4.08
CA VAL A 463 -9.48 -19.04 -4.60
C VAL A 463 -9.43 -17.81 -5.50
N ILE A 464 -10.53 -17.52 -6.21
CA ILE A 464 -10.59 -16.45 -7.23
C ILE A 464 -10.23 -15.06 -6.69
N VAL A 465 -10.53 -14.78 -5.42
CA VAL A 465 -10.22 -13.48 -4.80
C VAL A 465 -8.74 -13.30 -4.47
N ASP A 466 -7.95 -14.39 -4.36
CA ASP A 466 -6.54 -14.31 -3.96
C ASP A 466 -5.67 -13.54 -4.96
N ASP A 467 -6.09 -13.41 -6.22
CA ASP A 467 -5.40 -12.57 -7.21
C ASP A 467 -5.50 -11.07 -6.89
N TYR A 468 -6.43 -10.70 -6.00
CA TYR A 468 -6.72 -9.32 -5.60
C TYR A 468 -6.58 -9.09 -4.09
N VAL A 469 -5.96 -10.04 -3.37
CA VAL A 469 -5.72 -9.95 -1.92
C VAL A 469 -4.25 -10.21 -1.64
N ASP A 470 -3.61 -9.39 -0.80
CA ASP A 470 -2.18 -9.61 -0.47
C ASP A 470 -2.01 -10.68 0.61
N VAL A 471 -2.87 -10.68 1.62
CA VAL A 471 -2.90 -11.71 2.66
C VAL A 471 -4.33 -12.19 2.90
N HIS A 472 -4.57 -13.47 2.65
CA HIS A 472 -5.88 -14.08 2.84
C HIS A 472 -5.81 -15.22 3.86
N VAL A 473 -6.42 -15.00 5.03
CA VAL A 473 -6.57 -15.97 6.11
C VAL A 473 -7.99 -16.51 6.08
N ASN A 474 -8.14 -17.77 5.67
CA ASN A 474 -9.42 -18.47 5.69
C ASN A 474 -9.20 -19.99 5.90
N PRO A 475 -9.86 -20.63 6.88
CA PRO A 475 -9.73 -22.07 7.16
C PRO A 475 -9.92 -22.98 5.95
N TYR A 476 -10.80 -22.64 5.01
CA TYR A 476 -11.04 -23.44 3.81
C TYR A 476 -9.78 -23.60 2.94
N LEU A 477 -8.87 -22.63 2.96
CA LEU A 477 -7.63 -22.65 2.17
C LEU A 477 -6.64 -23.75 2.61
N VAL A 478 -6.84 -24.33 3.80
CA VAL A 478 -6.01 -25.42 4.34
C VAL A 478 -6.81 -26.69 4.61
N GLY A 479 -8.02 -26.80 4.04
CA GLY A 479 -8.92 -27.93 4.20
C GLY A 479 -9.66 -27.96 5.54
N GLY A 480 -9.83 -26.81 6.19
CA GLY A 480 -10.76 -26.62 7.30
C GLY A 480 -12.17 -26.29 6.82
N ASP A 481 -12.97 -25.72 7.72
CA ASP A 481 -14.37 -25.33 7.50
C ASP A 481 -14.68 -23.98 8.20
N SER A 482 -15.95 -23.58 8.22
CA SER A 482 -16.38 -22.32 8.84
C SER A 482 -16.42 -22.33 10.37
N GLU A 483 -16.06 -23.41 11.06
CA GLU A 483 -16.27 -23.53 12.51
C GLU A 483 -15.26 -22.76 13.38
N ILE A 484 -14.26 -22.14 12.76
CA ILE A 484 -13.35 -21.20 13.41
C ILE A 484 -13.76 -19.79 12.99
N PRO A 485 -14.48 -19.05 13.83
CA PRO A 485 -15.07 -17.77 13.46
C PRO A 485 -13.99 -16.70 13.24
N ALA A 486 -14.32 -15.67 12.45
CA ALA A 486 -13.40 -14.60 12.10
C ALA A 486 -12.89 -13.84 13.32
N GLY A 487 -13.72 -13.64 14.35
CA GLY A 487 -13.34 -13.03 15.62
C GLY A 487 -12.33 -13.83 16.43
N ALA A 488 -12.31 -15.17 16.29
CA ALA A 488 -11.26 -16.02 16.86
C ALA A 488 -9.95 -15.86 16.07
N LEU A 489 -9.99 -15.92 14.74
CA LEU A 489 -8.82 -15.71 13.87
C LEU A 489 -8.19 -14.33 14.08
N ALA A 490 -9.02 -13.29 14.09
CA ALA A 490 -8.60 -11.91 14.35
C ALA A 490 -7.99 -11.76 15.75
N SER A 491 -8.53 -12.44 16.77
CA SER A 491 -7.94 -12.42 18.12
C SER A 491 -6.57 -13.10 18.17
N GLU A 492 -6.35 -14.16 17.40
CA GLU A 492 -5.03 -14.78 17.23
C GLU A 492 -4.04 -13.79 16.61
N ILE A 493 -4.43 -13.11 15.53
CA ILE A 493 -3.63 -12.07 14.85
C ILE A 493 -3.36 -10.89 15.79
N SER A 494 -4.36 -10.42 16.53
CA SER A 494 -4.27 -9.25 17.40
C SER A 494 -3.19 -9.35 18.48
N LYS A 495 -3.02 -10.52 19.10
CA LYS A 495 -1.93 -10.72 20.06
C LYS A 495 -0.55 -10.85 19.39
N MET A 496 -0.49 -11.29 18.12
CA MET A 496 0.75 -11.28 17.34
C MET A 496 1.14 -9.84 16.97
N ILE A 497 0.15 -8.99 16.66
CA ILE A 497 0.32 -7.55 16.46
C ILE A 497 0.82 -6.90 17.75
N ASN A 498 0.17 -7.14 18.89
CA ASN A 498 0.53 -6.53 20.16
C ASN A 498 0.36 -7.51 21.34
N PRO A 499 1.44 -8.17 21.80
CA PRO A 499 1.35 -9.19 22.85
C PRO A 499 0.77 -8.69 24.19
N LYS A 500 0.85 -7.37 24.45
CA LYS A 500 0.36 -6.76 25.71
C LYS A 500 -1.16 -6.84 25.88
N ILE A 501 -1.90 -7.04 24.79
CA ILE A 501 -3.36 -7.13 24.82
C ILE A 501 -3.86 -8.58 24.92
N LYS A 502 -2.97 -9.58 24.89
CA LYS A 502 -3.32 -11.01 24.91
C LYS A 502 -4.34 -11.34 26.00
N ASP A 503 -4.02 -10.99 27.23
CA ASP A 503 -4.93 -11.25 28.34
C ASP A 503 -6.15 -10.35 28.30
N MET A 504 -6.08 -9.15 27.72
CA MET A 504 -7.21 -8.21 27.67
C MET A 504 -8.36 -8.70 26.78
N ILE A 505 -8.06 -9.42 25.69
CA ILE A 505 -9.05 -9.87 24.70
C ILE A 505 -9.40 -11.36 24.80
N LEU A 506 -8.99 -12.04 25.88
CA LEU A 506 -9.04 -13.50 25.99
C LEU A 506 -10.46 -14.10 25.89
N HIS A 507 -11.49 -13.32 26.21
CA HIS A 507 -12.89 -13.72 26.13
C HIS A 507 -13.53 -13.46 24.75
N ILE A 508 -12.90 -12.66 23.89
CA ILE A 508 -13.44 -12.27 22.58
C ILE A 508 -13.65 -13.48 21.64
N PRO A 509 -12.70 -14.43 21.49
CA PRO A 509 -12.93 -15.63 20.67
C PRO A 509 -14.14 -16.46 21.13
N GLY A 510 -14.39 -16.50 22.44
CA GLY A 510 -15.55 -17.19 23.00
C GLY A 510 -16.87 -16.53 22.66
N ILE A 511 -16.92 -15.19 22.62
CA ILE A 511 -18.11 -14.42 22.21
C ILE A 511 -18.38 -14.64 20.71
N ALA A 512 -17.35 -14.55 19.88
CA ALA A 512 -17.40 -14.84 18.45
C ALA A 512 -17.99 -16.23 18.19
N ALA A 513 -17.42 -17.27 18.83
CA ALA A 513 -17.87 -18.66 18.67
C ALA A 513 -19.34 -18.88 19.04
N VAL A 514 -19.84 -18.28 20.13
CA VAL A 514 -21.27 -18.41 20.46
C VAL A 514 -22.17 -17.55 19.58
N GLY A 515 -21.66 -16.41 19.08
CA GLY A 515 -22.39 -15.53 18.16
C GLY A 515 -22.66 -16.23 16.84
N ASP A 516 -21.62 -16.89 16.32
CA ASP A 516 -21.67 -17.63 15.06
C ASP A 516 -22.17 -19.08 15.22
N ARG A 517 -22.43 -19.50 16.46
CA ARG A 517 -22.95 -20.82 16.85
C ARG A 517 -22.03 -21.99 16.48
N SER A 518 -20.72 -21.76 16.45
CA SER A 518 -19.72 -22.78 16.16
C SER A 518 -19.71 -23.88 17.23
N GLN A 519 -19.51 -25.12 16.80
CA GLN A 519 -19.55 -26.35 17.59
C GLN A 519 -18.25 -27.17 17.53
N SER A 520 -17.22 -26.68 16.84
CA SER A 520 -15.90 -27.31 16.82
C SER A 520 -15.23 -27.42 18.19
N LEU A 521 -14.24 -28.31 18.29
CA LEU A 521 -13.40 -28.45 19.47
C LEU A 521 -12.61 -27.16 19.76
N GLU A 522 -12.23 -26.42 18.73
CA GLU A 522 -11.65 -25.09 18.80
C GLU A 522 -12.59 -24.09 19.45
N ALA A 523 -13.84 -24.03 19.00
CA ALA A 523 -14.88 -23.18 19.57
C ALA A 523 -15.09 -23.46 21.06
N GLU A 524 -15.19 -24.74 21.46
CA GLU A 524 -15.29 -25.13 22.87
C GLU A 524 -14.09 -24.66 23.71
N ARG A 525 -12.88 -24.77 23.15
CA ARG A 525 -11.65 -24.31 23.82
C ARG A 525 -11.65 -22.79 24.00
N TYR A 526 -12.09 -22.03 23.01
CA TYR A 526 -12.22 -20.57 23.10
C TYR A 526 -13.28 -20.14 24.11
N ILE A 527 -14.44 -20.79 24.14
CA ILE A 527 -15.48 -20.56 25.15
C ILE A 527 -14.92 -20.79 26.55
N LYS A 528 -14.17 -21.89 26.73
CA LYS A 528 -13.53 -22.22 28.01
C LYS A 528 -12.47 -21.20 28.44
N LEU A 529 -11.73 -20.60 27.49
CA LEU A 529 -10.77 -19.54 27.82
C LEU A 529 -11.45 -18.32 28.45
N ALA A 530 -12.67 -17.99 28.04
CA ALA A 530 -13.43 -16.89 28.62
C ALA A 530 -13.82 -17.10 30.10
N GLU A 531 -13.88 -18.36 30.56
CA GLU A 531 -14.15 -18.67 31.98
C GLU A 531 -13.07 -18.11 32.90
N SER A 532 -11.82 -18.05 32.44
CA SER A 532 -10.72 -17.42 33.19
C SER A 532 -10.91 -15.92 33.43
N LYS A 533 -11.80 -15.28 32.65
CA LYS A 533 -12.23 -13.89 32.82
C LYS A 533 -13.54 -13.75 33.58
N GLY A 534 -14.10 -14.85 34.08
CA GLY A 534 -15.34 -14.87 34.83
C GLY A 534 -16.60 -14.83 33.96
N TYR A 535 -16.50 -15.17 32.66
CA TYR A 535 -17.65 -15.32 31.78
C TYR A 535 -18.05 -16.79 31.66
N SER A 536 -19.30 -17.09 31.98
CA SER A 536 -19.89 -18.39 31.62
C SER A 536 -20.31 -18.39 30.15
N LYS A 537 -20.51 -19.57 29.54
CA LYS A 537 -21.09 -19.68 28.18
C LYS A 537 -22.37 -18.85 28.02
N LYS A 538 -23.25 -18.85 29.02
CA LYS A 538 -24.49 -18.06 29.03
C LYS A 538 -24.25 -16.55 29.03
N ASP A 539 -23.15 -16.09 29.64
CA ASP A 539 -22.81 -14.66 29.62
C ASP A 539 -22.30 -14.27 28.22
N LEU A 540 -21.51 -15.12 27.58
CA LEU A 540 -21.07 -14.92 26.19
C LEU A 540 -22.27 -14.85 25.24
N GLU A 541 -23.21 -15.79 25.35
CA GLU A 541 -24.42 -15.84 24.52
C GLU A 541 -25.28 -14.56 24.68
N LYS A 542 -25.40 -14.05 25.92
CA LYS A 542 -26.08 -12.78 26.18
C LYS A 542 -25.35 -11.61 25.54
N ILE A 543 -24.03 -11.56 25.65
CA ILE A 543 -23.21 -10.49 25.06
C ILE A 543 -23.35 -10.51 23.54
N ALA A 544 -23.18 -11.67 22.89
CA ALA A 544 -23.37 -11.82 21.45
C ALA A 544 -24.76 -11.35 20.99
N ALA A 545 -25.81 -11.76 21.68
CA ALA A 545 -27.17 -11.29 21.41
C ALA A 545 -27.34 -9.76 21.55
N CYS A 546 -26.67 -9.15 22.54
CA CYS A 546 -26.67 -7.70 22.72
C CYS A 546 -25.91 -6.98 21.60
N LEU A 547 -24.78 -7.53 21.14
CA LEU A 547 -24.01 -6.97 20.03
C LEU A 547 -24.86 -6.92 18.77
N ASP A 548 -25.49 -8.03 18.40
CA ASP A 548 -26.38 -8.10 17.25
C ASP A 548 -27.56 -7.14 17.34
N PHE A 549 -28.09 -6.97 18.56
CA PHE A 549 -29.21 -6.06 18.82
C PHE A 549 -28.79 -4.60 18.62
N GLU A 550 -27.67 -4.17 19.20
CA GLU A 550 -27.16 -2.81 19.03
C GLU A 550 -26.72 -2.56 17.58
N ALA A 551 -26.06 -3.53 16.95
CA ALA A 551 -25.62 -3.43 15.55
C ALA A 551 -26.78 -3.11 14.60
N PHE A 552 -27.95 -3.74 14.82
CA PHE A 552 -29.16 -3.45 14.05
C PHE A 552 -29.56 -1.96 14.09
N TYR A 553 -29.39 -1.29 15.23
CA TYR A 553 -29.72 0.13 15.39
C TYR A 553 -28.59 1.08 14.99
N LEU A 554 -27.33 0.67 15.18
CA LEU A 554 -26.14 1.43 14.78
C LEU A 554 -26.02 1.57 13.26
N ARG A 555 -26.55 0.60 12.49
CA ARG A 555 -26.48 0.55 11.02
C ARG A 555 -25.03 0.64 10.55
N PHE A 556 -24.64 1.78 9.97
CA PHE A 556 -23.31 2.01 9.40
C PHE A 556 -22.31 2.61 10.40
N ARG A 557 -22.70 2.80 11.66
CA ARG A 557 -21.81 3.32 12.71
C ARG A 557 -21.12 2.19 13.45
N ASP A 558 -19.87 2.40 13.82
CA ASP A 558 -19.02 1.40 14.46
C ASP A 558 -19.35 1.14 15.95
N GLY A 559 -20.14 2.01 16.58
CA GLY A 559 -20.57 1.90 17.96
C GLY A 559 -19.46 2.03 19.00
N ARG A 560 -18.32 2.65 18.68
CA ARG A 560 -17.19 2.84 19.62
C ARG A 560 -17.69 3.39 20.97
N GLY A 561 -17.17 2.86 22.08
CA GLY A 561 -17.64 3.17 23.43
C GLY A 561 -18.83 2.32 23.91
N ILE A 562 -19.90 2.18 23.11
CA ILE A 562 -21.07 1.33 23.46
C ILE A 562 -20.68 -0.14 23.31
N ILE A 563 -20.17 -0.52 22.13
CA ILE A 563 -19.68 -1.86 21.84
C ILE A 563 -18.52 -2.23 22.77
N ASP A 564 -17.62 -1.28 23.05
CA ASP A 564 -16.55 -1.46 24.03
C ASP A 564 -17.08 -1.80 25.43
N THR A 565 -18.18 -1.17 25.83
CA THR A 565 -18.83 -1.47 27.11
C THR A 565 -19.44 -2.87 27.10
N LEU A 566 -20.15 -3.25 26.03
CA LEU A 566 -20.73 -4.60 25.89
C LEU A 566 -19.66 -5.70 25.89
N LEU A 567 -18.51 -5.44 25.29
CA LEU A 567 -17.37 -6.36 25.25
C LEU A 567 -16.50 -6.31 26.52
N GLY A 568 -16.83 -5.47 27.50
CA GLY A 568 -16.15 -5.47 28.81
C GLY A 568 -14.89 -4.60 28.91
N PHE A 569 -14.59 -3.77 27.91
CA PHE A 569 -13.43 -2.86 27.92
C PHE A 569 -13.66 -1.57 28.72
N SER A 570 -14.89 -1.31 29.18
CA SER A 570 -15.25 -0.14 30.02
C SER A 570 -15.51 -0.50 31.49
N GLY A 571 -15.07 -1.69 31.94
CA GLY A 571 -15.28 -2.21 33.30
C GLY A 571 -16.51 -3.11 33.44
N LEU A 572 -16.36 -4.19 34.23
CA LEU A 572 -17.35 -5.26 34.35
C LEU A 572 -18.69 -4.81 34.94
N ASP A 573 -18.69 -3.87 35.90
CA ASP A 573 -19.94 -3.39 36.51
C ASP A 573 -20.79 -2.61 35.50
N LYS A 574 -20.15 -1.78 34.68
CA LYS A 574 -20.82 -1.02 33.61
C LYS A 574 -21.32 -1.96 32.53
N GLN A 575 -20.50 -2.95 32.14
CA GLN A 575 -20.89 -3.99 31.18
C GLN A 575 -22.13 -4.75 31.67
N ARG A 576 -22.11 -5.28 32.90
CA ARG A 576 -23.22 -6.08 33.46
C ARG A 576 -24.55 -5.33 33.43
N LYS A 577 -24.53 -4.05 33.84
CA LYS A 577 -25.72 -3.17 33.78
C LYS A 577 -26.22 -2.99 32.36
N LEU A 578 -25.33 -2.70 31.41
CA LEU A 578 -25.72 -2.49 30.01
C LEU A 578 -26.24 -3.79 29.37
N VAL A 579 -25.52 -4.90 29.53
CA VAL A 579 -25.94 -6.21 29.03
C VAL A 579 -27.31 -6.61 29.58
N GLU A 580 -27.59 -6.36 30.87
CA GLU A 580 -28.90 -6.66 31.44
C GLU A 580 -30.03 -5.85 30.78
N ILE A 581 -29.83 -4.55 30.61
CA ILE A 581 -30.81 -3.66 29.95
C ILE A 581 -31.06 -4.11 28.51
N VAL A 582 -29.99 -4.25 27.72
CA VAL A 582 -30.06 -4.58 26.29
C VAL A 582 -30.61 -5.98 26.10
N TYR A 583 -30.18 -6.97 26.88
CA TYR A 583 -30.65 -8.35 26.76
C TYR A 583 -32.12 -8.51 27.13
N ASN A 584 -32.61 -7.76 28.12
CA ASN A 584 -34.03 -7.78 28.48
C ASN A 584 -34.89 -7.20 27.35
N GLU A 585 -34.45 -6.12 26.73
CA GLU A 585 -35.13 -5.52 25.57
C GLU A 585 -35.07 -6.44 24.34
N TYR A 586 -33.90 -7.02 24.06
CA TYR A 586 -33.71 -8.04 23.02
C TYR A 586 -34.73 -9.18 23.16
N LYS A 587 -34.84 -9.79 24.35
CA LYS A 587 -35.80 -10.88 24.60
C LYS A 587 -37.24 -10.43 24.37
N ARG A 588 -37.60 -9.21 24.78
CA ARG A 588 -38.94 -8.65 24.58
C ARG A 588 -39.26 -8.53 23.09
N LYS A 589 -38.34 -7.97 22.30
CA LYS A 589 -38.48 -7.82 20.84
C LYS A 589 -38.57 -9.16 20.11
N VAL A 590 -37.71 -10.12 20.46
CA VAL A 590 -37.77 -11.48 19.90
C VAL A 590 -39.12 -12.14 20.21
N LYS A 591 -39.60 -12.02 21.45
CA LYS A 591 -40.90 -12.57 21.86
C LYS A 591 -42.07 -11.93 21.11
N GLU A 592 -42.07 -10.62 20.94
CA GLU A 592 -43.08 -9.88 20.17
C GLU A 592 -43.11 -10.35 18.72
N GLN A 593 -41.94 -10.46 18.09
CA GLN A 593 -41.82 -10.90 16.71
C GLN A 593 -42.27 -12.35 16.52
N LEU A 594 -41.84 -13.27 17.40
CA LEU A 594 -42.27 -14.66 17.33
C LEU A 594 -43.77 -14.82 17.57
N LYS A 595 -44.36 -14.01 18.46
CA LYS A 595 -45.82 -14.01 18.68
C LYS A 595 -46.58 -13.62 17.40
N ALA A 596 -46.03 -12.70 16.60
CA ALA A 596 -46.58 -12.34 15.30
C ALA A 596 -46.35 -13.44 14.25
N ALA A 597 -45.13 -13.98 14.15
CA ALA A 597 -44.73 -14.87 13.07
C ALA A 597 -45.25 -16.31 13.20
N LEU A 598 -45.13 -16.93 14.39
CA LEU A 598 -45.37 -18.36 14.59
C LEU A 598 -46.77 -18.85 14.16
N PRO A 599 -47.88 -18.13 14.41
CA PRO A 599 -49.22 -18.55 13.98
C PRO A 599 -49.37 -18.68 12.45
N HIS A 600 -48.49 -18.04 11.68
CA HIS A 600 -48.57 -17.98 10.22
C HIS A 600 -47.53 -18.88 9.53
N VAL A 601 -46.71 -19.61 10.28
CA VAL A 601 -45.76 -20.58 9.72
C VAL A 601 -46.52 -21.79 9.19
N LYS A 602 -46.39 -22.05 7.89
CA LYS A 602 -46.93 -23.25 7.25
C LYS A 602 -45.91 -24.37 7.36
N SER A 603 -46.19 -25.36 8.21
CA SER A 603 -45.33 -26.52 8.41
C SER A 603 -45.89 -27.75 7.69
N ARG A 604 -45.09 -28.41 6.85
CA ARG A 604 -45.48 -29.64 6.14
C ARG A 604 -44.35 -30.66 6.20
N LYS A 605 -44.67 -31.91 6.56
CA LYS A 605 -43.75 -33.04 6.41
C LYS A 605 -43.76 -33.51 4.95
N LEU A 606 -42.58 -33.53 4.33
CA LEU A 606 -42.35 -33.99 2.96
C LEU A 606 -42.21 -35.52 2.91
N PRO A 607 -42.38 -36.16 1.73
CA PRO A 607 -42.27 -37.61 1.58
C PRO A 607 -40.91 -38.18 1.99
N ASN A 608 -39.84 -37.40 1.83
CA ASN A 608 -38.47 -37.75 2.24
C ASN A 608 -38.19 -37.52 3.75
N GLY A 609 -39.21 -37.18 4.54
CA GLY A 609 -39.11 -37.04 5.99
C GLY A 609 -38.83 -35.62 6.48
N ILE A 610 -38.37 -34.72 5.61
CA ILE A 610 -38.06 -33.32 5.95
C ILE A 610 -39.32 -32.57 6.40
N ILE A 611 -39.22 -31.83 7.51
CA ILE A 611 -40.24 -30.86 7.90
C ILE A 611 -39.89 -29.51 7.26
N LEU A 612 -40.67 -29.12 6.25
CA LEU A 612 -40.54 -27.82 5.59
C LEU A 612 -41.47 -26.80 6.27
N ASN A 613 -40.87 -25.78 6.87
CA ASN A 613 -41.56 -24.63 7.44
C ASN A 613 -41.44 -23.44 6.49
N VAL A 614 -42.56 -22.80 6.15
CA VAL A 614 -42.59 -21.65 5.24
C VAL A 614 -43.25 -20.46 5.93
N LEU A 615 -42.60 -19.30 5.88
CA LEU A 615 -43.08 -18.05 6.47
C LEU A 615 -42.94 -16.88 5.48
N ASP A 616 -44.03 -16.15 5.28
CA ASP A 616 -44.01 -14.85 4.58
C ASP A 616 -43.68 -13.76 5.60
N VAL A 617 -42.41 -13.34 5.66
CA VAL A 617 -41.95 -12.33 6.63
C VAL A 617 -42.39 -10.92 6.25
N GLU A 618 -42.76 -10.70 4.99
CA GLU A 618 -43.28 -9.41 4.54
C GLU A 618 -44.68 -9.15 5.09
N LYS A 619 -45.51 -10.20 5.19
CA LYS A 619 -46.89 -10.08 5.69
C LYS A 619 -47.04 -10.34 7.18
N TYR A 620 -46.23 -11.24 7.74
CA TYR A 620 -46.45 -11.78 9.08
C TYR A 620 -45.29 -11.50 10.06
N SER A 621 -44.59 -10.39 9.86
CA SER A 621 -43.54 -9.94 10.78
C SER A 621 -43.49 -8.40 10.85
N HIS A 622 -42.97 -7.84 11.95
CA HIS A 622 -42.77 -6.40 12.02
C HIS A 622 -41.56 -5.98 11.18
N LYS A 623 -41.81 -5.15 10.16
CA LYS A 623 -40.78 -4.62 9.25
C LYS A 623 -39.98 -3.52 9.92
N PHE A 624 -38.72 -3.38 9.51
CA PHE A 624 -37.80 -2.33 9.97
C PHE A 624 -37.55 -2.30 11.49
N THR A 625 -37.90 -3.38 12.19
CA THR A 625 -37.66 -3.57 13.63
C THR A 625 -36.81 -4.80 13.86
N PHE A 626 -36.13 -4.85 15.00
CA PHE A 626 -35.46 -6.06 15.42
C PHE A 626 -36.48 -7.14 15.82
N PRO A 627 -36.28 -8.41 15.44
CA PRO A 627 -35.23 -8.91 14.55
C PRO A 627 -35.55 -8.74 13.06
N ALA A 628 -34.50 -8.53 12.26
CA ALA A 628 -34.58 -8.50 10.80
C ALA A 628 -35.11 -9.83 10.22
N PRO A 629 -35.53 -9.88 8.94
CA PRO A 629 -36.06 -11.09 8.31
C PRO A 629 -35.17 -12.34 8.48
N GLY A 630 -33.85 -12.19 8.31
CA GLY A 630 -32.91 -13.30 8.47
C GLY A 630 -32.87 -13.87 9.90
N LYS A 631 -32.84 -13.00 10.92
CA LYS A 631 -32.92 -13.42 12.33
C LYS A 631 -34.30 -13.94 12.70
N THR A 632 -35.37 -13.37 12.13
CA THR A 632 -36.73 -13.91 12.30
C THR A 632 -36.83 -15.34 11.78
N CYS A 633 -36.26 -15.62 10.60
CA CYS A 633 -36.14 -16.99 10.07
C CYS A 633 -35.40 -17.91 11.06
N GLY A 634 -34.25 -17.44 11.58
CA GLY A 634 -33.46 -18.15 12.59
C GLY A 634 -34.26 -18.50 13.84
N PHE A 635 -34.92 -17.53 14.48
CA PHE A 635 -35.71 -17.79 15.69
C PHE A 635 -36.91 -18.71 15.45
N VAL A 636 -37.55 -18.60 14.29
CA VAL A 636 -38.62 -19.52 13.90
C VAL A 636 -38.06 -20.92 13.72
N HIS A 637 -36.91 -21.07 13.04
CA HIS A 637 -36.23 -22.34 12.91
C HIS A 637 -35.88 -22.95 14.27
N ASP A 638 -35.24 -22.18 15.15
CA ASP A 638 -34.86 -22.59 16.51
C ASP A 638 -36.09 -23.07 17.31
N HIS A 639 -37.24 -22.39 17.18
CA HIS A 639 -38.49 -22.81 17.84
C HIS A 639 -38.95 -24.20 17.39
N PHE A 640 -38.88 -24.51 16.09
CA PHE A 640 -39.26 -25.82 15.57
C PHE A 640 -38.24 -26.91 15.91
N VAL A 641 -36.94 -26.57 15.88
CA VAL A 641 -35.85 -27.48 16.32
C VAL A 641 -36.04 -27.85 17.79
N GLN A 642 -36.24 -26.88 18.68
CA GLN A 642 -36.47 -27.14 20.11
C GLN A 642 -37.72 -28.01 20.36
N LYS A 643 -38.77 -27.84 19.55
CA LYS A 643 -40.03 -28.59 19.69
C LYS A 643 -39.95 -30.02 19.16
N LYS A 644 -39.05 -30.29 18.20
CA LYS A 644 -38.99 -31.59 17.48
C LYS A 644 -37.73 -32.40 17.79
N GLY A 645 -36.67 -31.75 18.24
CA GLY A 645 -35.34 -32.32 18.48
C GLY A 645 -34.36 -31.97 17.37
N GLU A 646 -33.09 -31.79 17.74
CA GLU A 646 -31.99 -31.36 16.85
C GLU A 646 -31.74 -32.32 15.68
N ASN A 647 -31.92 -33.62 15.91
CA ASN A 647 -31.74 -34.66 14.89
C ASN A 647 -32.93 -34.80 13.93
N THR A 648 -33.93 -33.92 14.03
CA THR A 648 -35.05 -33.93 13.08
C THR A 648 -34.64 -33.18 11.82
N PRO A 649 -34.85 -33.72 10.60
CA PRO A 649 -34.56 -33.00 9.37
C PRO A 649 -35.58 -31.86 9.19
N ILE A 650 -35.16 -30.62 9.41
CA ILE A 650 -36.01 -29.43 9.34
C ILE A 650 -35.39 -28.43 8.37
N VAL A 651 -36.20 -27.89 7.48
CA VAL A 651 -35.85 -26.74 6.64
C VAL A 651 -36.86 -25.63 6.91
N THR A 652 -36.39 -24.44 7.22
CA THR A 652 -37.21 -23.24 7.37
C THR A 652 -36.87 -22.26 6.25
N LEU A 653 -37.89 -21.89 5.49
CA LEU A 653 -37.83 -20.93 4.38
C LEU A 653 -38.67 -19.71 4.77
N ALA A 654 -38.02 -18.58 4.97
CA ALA A 654 -38.66 -17.30 5.24
C ALA A 654 -38.49 -16.38 4.03
N TYR A 655 -39.57 -15.94 3.40
CA TYR A 655 -39.49 -15.15 2.17
C TYR A 655 -40.18 -13.79 2.28
N GLY A 656 -39.62 -12.80 1.58
CA GLY A 656 -40.22 -11.51 1.29
C GLY A 656 -40.56 -11.37 -0.20
N PRO A 657 -40.76 -10.14 -0.71
CA PRO A 657 -41.15 -9.91 -2.10
C PRO A 657 -40.12 -10.46 -3.10
N ASP A 658 -38.86 -10.12 -2.87
CA ASP A 658 -37.73 -10.29 -3.79
C ASP A 658 -36.56 -11.08 -3.16
N PHE A 659 -36.77 -11.70 -2.00
CA PHE A 659 -35.75 -12.50 -1.31
C PHE A 659 -36.34 -13.66 -0.53
N ALA A 660 -35.51 -14.66 -0.25
CA ALA A 660 -35.78 -15.72 0.72
C ALA A 660 -34.54 -16.05 1.55
N VAL A 661 -34.77 -16.36 2.83
CA VAL A 661 -33.77 -16.83 3.79
C VAL A 661 -34.05 -18.29 4.11
N VAL A 662 -33.01 -19.09 4.11
CA VAL A 662 -33.07 -20.53 4.36
C VAL A 662 -32.25 -20.87 5.59
N ARG A 663 -32.81 -21.72 6.45
CA ARG A 663 -32.14 -22.37 7.58
C ARG A 663 -32.47 -23.86 7.57
N SER A 664 -31.47 -24.72 7.77
CA SER A 664 -31.67 -26.17 7.88
C SER A 664 -30.90 -26.78 9.04
N THR A 665 -31.40 -27.88 9.59
CA THR A 665 -30.66 -28.66 10.60
C THR A 665 -29.48 -29.40 9.99
N GLU A 666 -28.52 -29.78 10.83
CA GLU A 666 -27.34 -30.55 10.43
C GLU A 666 -27.68 -31.83 9.67
N THR A 667 -28.69 -32.55 10.15
CA THR A 667 -29.21 -33.75 9.51
C THR A 667 -29.52 -33.50 8.02
N VAL A 668 -30.04 -32.33 7.65
CA VAL A 668 -30.41 -32.04 6.26
C VAL A 668 -29.19 -31.86 5.36
N TYR A 669 -28.17 -31.12 5.79
CA TYR A 669 -27.01 -30.85 4.93
C TYR A 669 -25.87 -31.88 5.06
N LYS A 670 -25.66 -32.48 6.24
CA LYS A 670 -24.64 -33.53 6.44
C LYS A 670 -25.13 -34.91 5.98
N GLU A 671 -26.36 -35.30 6.30
CA GLU A 671 -26.86 -36.65 6.00
C GLU A 671 -27.62 -36.70 4.67
N MET A 672 -28.50 -35.73 4.39
CA MET A 672 -29.31 -35.73 3.17
C MET A 672 -28.67 -34.98 1.98
N GLY A 673 -27.42 -34.53 2.13
CA GLY A 673 -26.64 -33.89 1.07
C GLY A 673 -27.17 -32.54 0.59
N PHE A 674 -27.99 -31.84 1.38
CA PHE A 674 -28.43 -30.49 1.05
C PHE A 674 -27.26 -29.51 1.00
N ASN A 675 -27.22 -28.67 -0.03
CA ASN A 675 -26.29 -27.56 -0.11
C ASN A 675 -27.00 -26.41 -0.82
N LEU A 676 -27.22 -25.31 -0.10
CA LEU A 676 -27.94 -24.15 -0.61
C LEU A 676 -27.28 -23.55 -1.87
N ASN A 677 -25.95 -23.45 -1.91
CA ASN A 677 -25.22 -22.88 -3.05
C ASN A 677 -25.41 -23.70 -4.34
N LYS A 678 -25.45 -25.04 -4.21
CA LYS A 678 -25.80 -25.94 -5.33
C LYS A 678 -27.22 -25.71 -5.81
N VAL A 679 -28.18 -25.61 -4.88
CA VAL A 679 -29.59 -25.36 -5.20
C VAL A 679 -29.77 -24.02 -5.91
N ILE A 680 -29.11 -22.95 -5.45
CA ILE A 680 -29.14 -21.63 -6.09
C ILE A 680 -28.58 -21.70 -7.52
N SER A 681 -27.48 -22.42 -7.72
CA SER A 681 -26.86 -22.60 -9.05
C SER A 681 -27.77 -23.35 -10.03
N GLU A 682 -28.50 -24.35 -9.56
CA GLU A 682 -29.51 -25.02 -10.37
C GLU A 682 -30.70 -24.12 -10.70
N LEU A 683 -31.18 -23.34 -9.71
CA LEU A 683 -32.27 -22.39 -9.90
C LEU A 683 -31.89 -21.29 -10.91
N LYS A 684 -30.64 -20.79 -10.87
CA LYS A 684 -30.08 -19.84 -11.85
C LYS A 684 -30.18 -20.38 -13.29
N LYS A 685 -29.94 -21.70 -13.48
CA LYS A 685 -30.05 -22.37 -14.80
C LYS A 685 -31.50 -22.63 -15.22
N GLU A 686 -32.37 -22.97 -14.26
CA GLU A 686 -33.76 -23.33 -14.51
C GLU A 686 -34.67 -22.11 -14.77
N ILE A 687 -34.37 -20.98 -14.13
CA ILE A 687 -35.16 -19.74 -14.18
C ILE A 687 -34.23 -18.54 -14.43
N PRO A 688 -33.57 -18.47 -15.60
CA PRO A 688 -32.61 -17.39 -15.90
C PRO A 688 -33.25 -16.00 -15.82
N GLU A 689 -34.53 -15.87 -16.17
CA GLU A 689 -35.27 -14.61 -16.10
C GLU A 689 -35.54 -14.10 -14.67
N ALA A 690 -35.38 -14.95 -13.65
CA ALA A 690 -35.53 -14.54 -12.25
C ALA A 690 -34.30 -13.81 -11.70
N SER A 691 -33.19 -13.78 -12.47
CA SER A 691 -31.92 -13.16 -12.09
C SER A 691 -31.54 -13.49 -10.65
N ILE A 692 -31.63 -14.78 -10.31
CA ILE A 692 -31.44 -15.26 -8.94
C ILE A 692 -30.01 -14.97 -8.53
N ASP A 693 -29.83 -14.49 -7.31
CA ASP A 693 -28.51 -14.28 -6.74
C ASP A 693 -28.48 -14.67 -5.25
N GLY A 694 -27.28 -14.84 -4.68
CA GLY A 694 -27.09 -15.15 -3.27
C GLY A 694 -26.30 -16.43 -3.01
N GLY A 695 -26.27 -16.82 -1.74
CA GLY A 695 -25.39 -17.88 -1.22
C GLY A 695 -25.44 -17.95 0.30
N GLY A 696 -24.41 -18.57 0.88
CA GLY A 696 -24.19 -18.71 2.32
C GLY A 696 -23.43 -19.99 2.67
N HIS A 697 -23.57 -20.45 3.91
CA HIS A 697 -23.15 -21.79 4.33
C HIS A 697 -24.12 -22.86 3.78
N GLU A 698 -23.72 -24.13 3.84
CA GLU A 698 -24.44 -25.24 3.23
C GLU A 698 -25.91 -25.33 3.67
N GLY A 699 -26.16 -25.08 4.96
CA GLY A 699 -27.49 -25.11 5.58
C GLY A 699 -28.10 -23.75 5.90
N VAL A 700 -27.40 -22.65 5.61
CA VAL A 700 -27.78 -21.29 6.03
C VAL A 700 -27.44 -20.31 4.94
N GLY A 701 -28.42 -19.54 4.48
CA GLY A 701 -28.12 -18.44 3.58
C GLY A 701 -29.36 -17.75 3.06
N SER A 702 -29.18 -17.01 1.96
CA SER A 702 -30.28 -16.28 1.34
C SER A 702 -30.15 -16.25 -0.17
N MET A 703 -31.30 -16.06 -0.83
CA MET A 703 -31.38 -15.83 -2.27
C MET A 703 -32.24 -14.61 -2.54
N LYS A 704 -31.84 -13.82 -3.54
CA LYS A 704 -32.61 -12.72 -4.12
C LYS A 704 -33.14 -13.13 -5.49
N TYR A 705 -34.26 -12.57 -5.90
CA TYR A 705 -34.90 -12.85 -7.17
C TYR A 705 -35.89 -11.75 -7.54
N VAL A 706 -36.26 -11.66 -8.81
CA VAL A 706 -37.30 -10.73 -9.26
C VAL A 706 -38.65 -11.06 -8.61
N GLU A 707 -39.29 -10.09 -7.95
CA GLU A 707 -40.53 -10.26 -7.18
C GLU A 707 -41.64 -10.96 -7.97
N GLY A 708 -41.84 -10.59 -9.24
CA GLY A 708 -42.86 -11.18 -10.11
C GLY A 708 -42.69 -12.69 -10.36
N LEU A 709 -41.50 -13.24 -10.09
CA LEU A 709 -41.15 -14.65 -10.25
C LEU A 709 -40.99 -15.39 -8.92
N SER A 710 -41.20 -14.71 -7.79
CA SER A 710 -41.09 -15.25 -6.43
C SER A 710 -41.77 -16.62 -6.28
N LYS A 711 -43.03 -16.73 -6.72
CA LYS A 711 -43.78 -17.99 -6.66
C LYS A 711 -43.10 -19.13 -7.42
N LYS A 712 -42.60 -18.86 -8.64
CA LYS A 712 -41.92 -19.85 -9.49
C LYS A 712 -40.63 -20.34 -8.83
N VAL A 713 -39.84 -19.41 -8.27
CA VAL A 713 -38.59 -19.70 -7.56
C VAL A 713 -38.84 -20.54 -6.30
N LEU A 714 -39.76 -20.11 -5.43
CA LEU A 714 -40.06 -20.79 -4.18
C LEU A 714 -40.67 -22.19 -4.40
N GLU A 715 -41.49 -22.37 -5.44
CA GLU A 715 -42.03 -23.69 -5.82
C GLU A 715 -40.93 -24.62 -6.34
N SER A 716 -40.02 -24.13 -7.18
CA SER A 716 -38.89 -24.92 -7.66
C SER A 716 -37.93 -25.29 -6.52
N PHE A 717 -37.63 -24.34 -5.62
CA PHE A 717 -36.86 -24.59 -4.41
C PHE A 717 -37.49 -25.71 -3.56
N ALA A 718 -38.79 -25.62 -3.27
CA ALA A 718 -39.49 -26.64 -2.48
C ALA A 718 -39.48 -28.03 -3.16
N LYS A 719 -39.56 -28.10 -4.49
CA LYS A 719 -39.42 -29.37 -5.24
C LYS A 719 -38.04 -29.99 -5.07
N LYS A 720 -36.97 -29.17 -5.12
CA LYS A 720 -35.59 -29.64 -4.91
C LYS A 720 -35.39 -30.18 -3.50
N ILE A 721 -35.93 -29.50 -2.47
CA ILE A 721 -35.92 -30.01 -1.09
C ILE A 721 -36.66 -31.35 -0.98
N ALA A 722 -37.82 -31.48 -1.64
CA ALA A 722 -38.59 -32.73 -1.65
C ALA A 722 -37.90 -33.88 -2.41
N ALA A 723 -36.96 -33.57 -3.31
CA ALA A 723 -36.20 -34.54 -4.09
C ALA A 723 -34.90 -35.01 -3.40
N LEU A 724 -34.51 -34.38 -2.27
CA LEU A 724 -33.36 -34.82 -1.48
C LEU A 724 -33.58 -36.27 -1.02
N LYS A 725 -32.52 -37.06 -1.15
CA LYS A 725 -32.49 -38.45 -0.71
C LYS A 725 -31.72 -38.53 0.61
N PRO A 726 -32.22 -39.28 1.60
CA PRO A 726 -31.46 -39.60 2.80
C PRO A 726 -30.23 -40.45 2.49
#